data_AF-A0A1J5SSE7-F1
#
_entry.id   AF-A0A1J5SSE7-F1
#
_cell.length_a   1.000
_cell.length_b   1.000
_cell.length_c   1.000
_cell.angle_alpha   90.00
_cell.angle_beta   90.00
_cell.angle_gamma   90.00
#
_symmetry.space_group_name_H-M   'P 1'
#
loop_
_entity.id
_entity.type
_entity.pdbx_description
1 polymer ?
#
loop_
_entity_poly.entity_id
_entity_poly.type
_entity_poly.pdbx_seq_one_letter_code
_entity_poly.pdbx_strand_id
1 'polypeptide(L)'
;MANKKGWPIYKVGKNGTVHALQYIDQLGNPVYYTTFNNTIAAATTRANQLWPGGSSGLNLSGSSSAVTQKMGTWDGGLILKNHVELIGRVSQLDSADSRLSVNDHATHTTGTLIATGVNSIAKGMAFGLQKLIAYSFQYNEISNISTQASNLLLSNHSYGITGGWGYDGTNYYWNGDTSISTTKSYLCGWYGNSSQDYDSIAHNAPNYLMVFAAGNSNGNDANGQGPAIGQTYLYNDVSSKSLSRTASIPNNPTYGSVSGGQTAKNILVVGAVDGLPNGYSNTGDVKIASFSSWGPTNDGRIKPDIVADGVNVTSSSSSSTTAYEALSGTSMATPNATGSLLLLQEYYNQKHPGAFMRSATLKALAIHTADEAGTAPGPDYIYGYGLLNTLKAANVITSSFNNKTDSVIEQTLTSGTPYTFNAIASGNGPLKATIVWTDPRGNVDNTYLSSSPVLINDLDLRISSGSSTYYPWILNPTVPSAAATKGDDKINNIEQVVIDSVVPGKSYTITVSNKGTLSGGSQAFSMILSGIGGATYCTTSSSTNTTGSRIDSVAFSNIANKNAAGHSSYSNFTNLTANIQPNQTIPITIHVNSSDNSSANRVVKVYIDFNNNGTFTDAGEFVASNVADISSISGTGGTFTANITTPNGLTVGNYGIMRIVLQDSVGGTATVGACNNYPNGETQDYRFKVVSPNNDVAVVNIVSPNSGTCSNGNQFLVVAVKNNGSVDQANVPLVATITNGASVTTLTGTYPLLAAGSTVNYTFQTAFASTASATYTIKSYTNLSTDQNKSNDTSTLAVTIAAKPSTPTGTAEICGTSTVFLKVVNPNSASNYLWYTSPTGQVVAGGTSASISTVTSDNKYYLSSGFKGSAGLLNKNVYPGGGYNNFSGTYVYITAGVPVTIDYAKLYIGNPGKITFAVADLSNVSAVGGQISFNYLTLSSTTIDAYATTPTATPPTGSVSNPDVAADSGAYYYLNLTVPAGNHAIIINPNASVNTTIFRNFNTSATIYPVGNSNIFSITGNTVQDAGTTANYQNYYYFFYDMRISTSDCVSDIGTVLATTAATPVASANGNILSSNITTGRLQWNLNGNPIAGATSSTYTNTQTTAGTYNYTVTVTDAFGCSRTSNTVAIVVTAVQNANPAEIGLVVSPNPNNGAFHVGFTTNTKADVSIELINTAGQICLNNGYSNFVGQFSQQFSTNNLASGSYILKVQQNGKVYQKQMMIIK
;
A
#
# COMPACT_ATOMS: atom_id res chain seq x y z
N MET A 1 -25.08 -3.88 -17.17
CA MET A 1 -25.72 -4.42 -15.95
C MET A 1 -25.51 -3.50 -14.75
N ALA A 2 -24.28 -3.03 -14.47
CA ALA A 2 -23.98 -2.03 -13.44
C ALA A 2 -24.85 -0.74 -13.52
N ASN A 3 -24.98 -0.12 -14.72
CA ASN A 3 -25.89 1.03 -14.93
C ASN A 3 -27.37 0.72 -14.64
N LYS A 4 -27.79 -0.55 -14.78
CA LYS A 4 -29.17 -0.99 -14.55
C LYS A 4 -29.44 -1.32 -13.07
N LYS A 5 -28.37 -1.53 -12.29
CA LYS A 5 -28.37 -1.92 -10.87
C LYS A 5 -27.83 -0.82 -9.93
N GLY A 6 -27.31 0.30 -10.48
CA GLY A 6 -26.82 1.45 -9.72
C GLY A 6 -25.45 1.26 -9.05
N TRP A 7 -24.70 0.23 -9.44
CA TRP A 7 -23.38 -0.06 -8.87
C TRP A 7 -22.33 0.87 -9.47
N PRO A 8 -21.58 1.64 -8.65
CA PRO A 8 -20.48 2.43 -9.16
C PRO A 8 -19.51 1.49 -9.86
N ILE A 9 -19.16 1.73 -11.11
CA ILE A 9 -18.13 0.91 -11.78
C ILE A 9 -16.72 1.28 -11.27
N TYR A 10 -16.64 2.41 -10.55
CA TYR A 10 -15.42 3.09 -10.18
C TYR A 10 -15.62 4.14 -9.06
N LYS A 11 -14.72 4.21 -8.05
CA LYS A 11 -14.75 5.18 -6.93
C LYS A 11 -13.34 5.44 -6.35
N VAL A 12 -12.99 6.70 -6.04
CA VAL A 12 -11.71 7.08 -5.40
C VAL A 12 -11.95 7.58 -3.96
N GLY A 13 -11.13 7.12 -3.01
CA GLY A 13 -11.08 7.45 -1.59
C GLY A 13 -10.09 8.57 -1.26
N LYS A 14 -10.13 9.10 -0.03
CA LYS A 14 -9.48 10.37 0.37
C LYS A 14 -7.95 10.35 0.45
N ASN A 15 -7.36 9.20 0.68
CA ASN A 15 -5.93 8.96 0.52
C ASN A 15 -5.63 8.58 -0.93
N GLY A 16 -6.45 8.93 -1.91
CA GLY A 16 -6.32 8.47 -3.28
C GLY A 16 -6.69 7.00 -3.53
N THR A 17 -7.03 6.18 -2.52
CA THR A 17 -7.28 4.76 -2.79
C THR A 17 -8.46 4.50 -3.74
N VAL A 18 -8.43 3.50 -4.63
CA VAL A 18 -9.46 3.36 -5.67
C VAL A 18 -10.14 2.01 -5.68
N HIS A 19 -11.47 2.06 -5.83
CA HIS A 19 -12.41 0.97 -5.88
C HIS A 19 -12.97 0.77 -7.30
N ALA A 20 -12.68 -0.36 -7.97
CA ALA A 20 -13.16 -0.65 -9.33
C ALA A 20 -13.92 -1.98 -9.40
N LEU A 21 -15.10 -1.98 -10.03
CA LEU A 21 -16.00 -3.14 -10.13
C LEU A 21 -15.48 -4.12 -11.21
N GLN A 22 -15.00 -5.29 -10.78
CA GLN A 22 -14.29 -6.25 -11.63
C GLN A 22 -15.20 -7.24 -12.32
N TYR A 23 -16.04 -7.92 -11.54
CA TYR A 23 -16.98 -8.87 -12.09
C TYR A 23 -18.20 -8.95 -11.20
N ILE A 24 -19.17 -9.70 -11.72
CA ILE A 24 -20.34 -10.10 -10.98
C ILE A 24 -20.12 -11.58 -10.68
N ASP A 25 -19.99 -11.91 -9.41
CA ASP A 25 -19.76 -13.30 -9.00
C ASP A 25 -20.92 -14.21 -9.43
N GLN A 26 -20.77 -15.53 -9.24
CA GLN A 26 -21.78 -16.51 -9.67
C GLN A 26 -23.15 -16.31 -9.00
N LEU A 27 -23.24 -15.48 -7.95
CA LEU A 27 -24.46 -15.15 -7.22
C LEU A 27 -25.11 -13.83 -7.68
N GLY A 28 -24.48 -13.09 -8.60
CA GLY A 28 -25.04 -11.86 -9.14
C GLY A 28 -24.63 -10.58 -8.41
N ASN A 29 -23.58 -10.59 -7.56
CA ASN A 29 -23.13 -9.42 -6.79
C ASN A 29 -21.89 -8.72 -7.38
N PRO A 30 -21.78 -7.38 -7.26
CA PRO A 30 -20.66 -6.61 -7.78
C PRO A 30 -19.42 -6.74 -6.88
N VAL A 31 -18.32 -7.29 -7.40
CA VAL A 31 -17.05 -7.42 -6.67
C VAL A 31 -16.10 -6.28 -7.06
N TYR A 32 -15.57 -5.56 -6.06
CA TYR A 32 -14.70 -4.38 -6.27
C TYR A 32 -13.29 -4.63 -5.72
N TYR A 33 -12.26 -4.15 -6.42
CA TYR A 33 -10.87 -4.11 -5.91
C TYR A 33 -10.55 -2.74 -5.31
N THR A 34 -9.80 -2.66 -4.19
CA THR A 34 -9.30 -1.42 -3.52
C THR A 34 -7.77 -1.28 -3.61
N THR A 35 -7.17 -0.12 -3.35
CA THR A 35 -5.69 0.07 -3.39
C THR A 35 -4.97 0.22 -2.04
N PHE A 36 -3.66 -0.01 -2.05
CA PHE A 36 -2.56 0.30 -1.10
C PHE A 36 -1.73 1.49 -1.67
N ASN A 37 -0.42 1.74 -1.41
CA ASN A 37 0.18 3.08 -1.66
C ASN A 37 1.60 3.18 -2.28
N ASN A 38 1.72 3.75 -3.48
CA ASN A 38 2.98 4.12 -4.17
C ASN A 38 3.78 5.26 -3.48
N THR A 39 3.15 6.14 -2.70
CA THR A 39 3.90 7.15 -1.92
C THR A 39 4.70 6.54 -0.78
N ILE A 40 4.31 5.35 -0.29
CA ILE A 40 5.15 4.58 0.65
C ILE A 40 6.37 4.05 -0.10
N ALA A 41 6.19 3.53 -1.31
CA ALA A 41 7.30 3.11 -2.15
C ALA A 41 8.25 4.30 -2.46
N ALA A 42 7.71 5.50 -2.70
CA ALA A 42 8.49 6.71 -2.89
C ALA A 42 9.20 7.19 -1.61
N ALA A 43 8.61 6.97 -0.44
CA ALA A 43 9.24 7.25 0.86
C ALA A 43 10.38 6.27 1.16
N THR A 44 10.18 5.00 0.82
CA THR A 44 11.14 3.91 1.03
C THR A 44 12.45 4.17 0.29
N THR A 45 12.38 4.58 -0.96
CA THR A 45 13.57 4.94 -1.78
C THR A 45 13.97 6.41 -1.68
N ARG A 46 13.21 7.18 -0.90
CA ARG A 46 13.32 8.64 -0.70
C ARG A 46 13.17 9.47 -1.98
N ALA A 47 12.58 8.91 -3.04
CA ALA A 47 12.21 9.66 -4.25
C ALA A 47 11.30 10.84 -3.90
N ASN A 48 10.41 10.68 -2.92
CA ASN A 48 9.55 11.77 -2.43
C ASN A 48 10.32 12.96 -1.85
N GLN A 49 11.57 12.78 -1.40
CA GLN A 49 12.41 13.86 -0.91
C GLN A 49 13.02 14.69 -2.05
N LEU A 50 13.08 14.13 -3.25
CA LEU A 50 13.55 14.80 -4.47
C LEU A 50 12.44 15.61 -5.15
N TRP A 51 11.19 15.23 -4.94
CA TRP A 51 10.01 15.87 -5.52
C TRP A 51 9.81 17.33 -5.11
N PRO A 52 8.98 18.09 -5.84
CA PRO A 52 8.53 19.41 -5.41
C PRO A 52 7.96 19.39 -3.98
N GLY A 53 8.51 20.24 -3.12
CA GLY A 53 8.16 20.31 -1.69
C GLY A 53 8.84 19.26 -0.79
N GLY A 54 9.68 18.38 -1.35
CA GLY A 54 10.52 17.45 -0.58
C GLY A 54 11.71 18.15 0.10
N SER A 55 12.31 17.48 1.09
CA SER A 55 13.37 18.08 1.94
C SER A 55 14.64 18.48 1.19
N SER A 56 14.90 17.92 0.00
CA SER A 56 16.07 18.28 -0.80
C SER A 56 15.95 19.67 -1.46
N GLY A 57 14.73 20.16 -1.67
CA GLY A 57 14.46 21.38 -2.44
C GLY A 57 14.78 21.30 -3.94
N LEU A 58 15.13 20.11 -4.48
CA LEU A 58 15.55 19.95 -5.87
C LEU A 58 14.39 19.99 -6.89
N ASN A 59 13.17 19.73 -6.43
CA ASN A 59 11.94 19.80 -7.23
C ASN A 59 11.95 18.90 -8.49
N LEU A 60 12.55 17.71 -8.39
CA LEU A 60 12.69 16.74 -9.49
C LEU A 60 11.41 15.94 -9.67
N SER A 61 11.01 15.71 -10.92
CA SER A 61 9.80 14.92 -11.22
C SER A 61 9.92 14.10 -12.50
N GLY A 62 11.03 14.21 -13.23
CA GLY A 62 11.19 13.71 -14.58
C GLY A 62 10.63 14.66 -15.65
N SER A 63 10.24 15.88 -15.28
CA SER A 63 9.63 16.85 -16.19
C SER A 63 10.63 17.60 -17.07
N SER A 64 11.93 17.36 -16.94
CA SER A 64 12.90 17.85 -17.91
C SER A 64 12.70 17.23 -19.29
N SER A 65 12.68 18.07 -20.34
CA SER A 65 12.63 17.61 -21.73
C SER A 65 13.86 16.76 -22.12
N ALA A 66 14.96 16.85 -21.36
CA ALA A 66 16.17 16.07 -21.60
C ALA A 66 15.97 14.57 -21.35
N VAL A 67 15.01 14.19 -20.48
CA VAL A 67 14.73 12.78 -20.14
C VAL A 67 13.47 12.22 -20.82
N THR A 68 12.76 13.04 -21.60
CA THR A 68 11.60 12.56 -22.39
C THR A 68 12.03 11.47 -23.37
N GLN A 69 11.31 10.34 -23.39
CA GLN A 69 11.63 9.14 -24.20
C GLN A 69 13.01 8.54 -23.93
N LYS A 70 13.61 8.82 -22.76
CA LYS A 70 14.87 8.20 -22.31
C LYS A 70 14.68 7.05 -21.33
N MET A 71 13.44 6.73 -20.98
CA MET A 71 13.07 5.56 -20.18
C MET A 71 12.25 4.57 -21.02
N GLY A 72 12.63 3.31 -20.96
CA GLY A 72 11.90 2.19 -21.54
C GLY A 72 11.18 1.33 -20.50
N THR A 73 10.19 0.55 -20.91
CA THR A 73 9.61 -0.54 -20.12
C THR A 73 9.29 -1.73 -21.02
N TRP A 74 9.68 -2.92 -20.58
CA TRP A 74 9.33 -4.19 -21.22
C TRP A 74 8.50 -5.01 -20.23
N ASP A 75 7.34 -5.50 -20.67
CA ASP A 75 6.42 -6.22 -19.80
C ASP A 75 5.54 -7.23 -20.58
N GLY A 76 4.63 -7.92 -19.90
CA GLY A 76 3.90 -9.07 -20.42
C GLY A 76 2.87 -8.75 -21.50
N GLY A 77 2.72 -7.50 -21.94
CA GLY A 77 1.76 -7.12 -22.99
C GLY A 77 1.68 -5.62 -23.22
N LEU A 78 0.54 -5.17 -23.76
CA LEU A 78 0.29 -3.76 -24.04
C LEU A 78 -0.13 -3.02 -22.75
N ILE A 79 0.32 -1.78 -22.60
CA ILE A 79 -0.12 -0.90 -21.52
C ILE A 79 -1.49 -0.29 -21.86
N LEU A 80 -2.37 -0.12 -20.87
CA LEU A 80 -3.61 0.64 -21.03
C LEU A 80 -3.32 2.16 -21.14
N LYS A 81 -2.94 2.63 -22.33
CA LYS A 81 -2.48 4.02 -22.58
C LYS A 81 -3.52 5.11 -22.29
N ASN A 82 -4.80 4.76 -22.29
CA ASN A 82 -5.91 5.68 -21.95
C ASN A 82 -6.31 5.63 -20.47
N HIS A 83 -5.56 4.91 -19.63
CA HIS A 83 -5.69 5.04 -18.19
C HIS A 83 -5.44 6.49 -17.76
N VAL A 84 -6.24 7.04 -16.84
CA VAL A 84 -6.26 8.46 -16.45
C VAL A 84 -4.89 8.96 -15.99
N GLU A 85 -4.06 8.07 -15.45
CA GLU A 85 -2.69 8.37 -15.03
C GLU A 85 -1.67 8.45 -16.18
N LEU A 86 -1.96 7.86 -17.34
CA LEU A 86 -1.00 7.56 -18.42
C LEU A 86 -1.34 8.23 -19.77
N ILE A 87 -2.44 8.99 -19.85
CA ILE A 87 -2.93 9.61 -21.09
C ILE A 87 -1.83 10.47 -21.73
N GLY A 88 -1.42 10.10 -22.94
CA GLY A 88 -0.41 10.83 -23.71
C GLY A 88 1.05 10.56 -23.31
N ARG A 89 1.28 9.67 -22.33
CA ARG A 89 2.60 9.48 -21.69
C ARG A 89 3.33 8.19 -22.06
N VAL A 90 2.70 7.32 -22.86
CA VAL A 90 3.26 6.02 -23.24
C VAL A 90 3.33 5.88 -24.76
N SER A 91 4.53 5.58 -25.26
CA SER A 91 4.79 5.22 -26.65
C SER A 91 4.99 3.71 -26.78
N GLN A 92 3.89 2.97 -26.86
CA GLN A 92 3.92 1.52 -27.13
C GLN A 92 4.26 1.28 -28.61
N LEU A 93 5.44 0.76 -28.89
CA LEU A 93 5.99 0.67 -30.26
C LEU A 93 5.64 -0.64 -30.99
N ASP A 94 5.14 -1.63 -30.28
CA ASP A 94 4.68 -2.93 -30.81
C ASP A 94 3.15 -3.07 -30.77
N SER A 95 2.41 -1.97 -30.62
CA SER A 95 0.94 -2.00 -30.54
C SER A 95 0.24 -2.48 -31.82
N ALA A 96 0.97 -2.61 -32.92
CA ALA A 96 0.46 -3.16 -34.18
C ALA A 96 0.48 -4.71 -34.21
N ASP A 97 1.15 -5.36 -33.26
CA ASP A 97 1.17 -6.81 -33.17
C ASP A 97 -0.16 -7.33 -32.63
N SER A 98 -0.96 -7.96 -33.50
CA SER A 98 -2.30 -8.45 -33.17
C SER A 98 -2.31 -9.59 -32.16
N ARG A 99 -1.14 -10.15 -31.80
CA ARG A 99 -1.01 -11.20 -30.78
C ARG A 99 -0.98 -10.62 -29.36
N LEU A 100 -0.70 -9.32 -29.23
CA LEU A 100 -0.58 -8.66 -27.94
C LEU A 100 -1.92 -8.12 -27.48
N SER A 101 -2.21 -8.29 -26.20
CA SER A 101 -3.38 -7.73 -25.52
C SER A 101 -2.95 -6.75 -24.43
N VAL A 102 -3.88 -5.91 -23.99
CA VAL A 102 -3.67 -5.08 -22.80
C VAL A 102 -3.42 -5.99 -21.60
N ASN A 103 -2.40 -5.65 -20.82
CA ASN A 103 -1.93 -6.43 -19.69
C ASN A 103 -1.92 -5.59 -18.41
N ASP A 104 -2.39 -6.20 -17.33
CA ASP A 104 -2.56 -5.57 -16.03
C ASP A 104 -1.24 -5.28 -15.34
N HIS A 105 -0.37 -6.30 -15.29
CA HIS A 105 0.98 -6.19 -14.76
C HIS A 105 1.78 -5.08 -15.48
N ALA A 106 1.73 -5.03 -16.82
CA ALA A 106 2.35 -3.98 -17.62
C ALA A 106 1.82 -2.57 -17.29
N THR A 107 0.51 -2.45 -17.07
CA THR A 107 -0.12 -1.17 -16.70
C THR A 107 0.26 -0.76 -15.29
N HIS A 108 0.37 -1.72 -14.37
CA HIS A 108 0.78 -1.51 -12.98
C HIS A 108 2.22 -1.06 -12.86
N THR A 109 3.16 -1.80 -13.46
CA THR A 109 4.58 -1.45 -13.45
C THR A 109 4.82 -0.07 -14.07
N THR A 110 4.12 0.23 -15.16
CA THR A 110 4.17 1.55 -15.82
C THR A 110 3.64 2.67 -14.95
N GLY A 111 2.53 2.47 -14.25
CA GLY A 111 2.03 3.47 -13.30
C GLY A 111 3.00 3.71 -12.15
N THR A 112 3.70 2.68 -11.66
CA THR A 112 4.69 2.83 -10.60
C THR A 112 5.85 3.71 -11.04
N LEU A 113 6.23 3.64 -12.32
CA LEU A 113 7.23 4.51 -12.95
C LEU A 113 6.74 5.96 -13.06
N ILE A 114 5.59 6.19 -13.72
CA ILE A 114 5.23 7.51 -14.28
C ILE A 114 3.78 7.95 -14.09
N ALA A 115 2.98 7.30 -13.26
CA ALA A 115 1.62 7.76 -13.01
C ALA A 115 1.62 9.24 -12.59
N THR A 116 0.73 10.02 -13.21
CA THR A 116 0.63 11.48 -13.01
C THR A 116 0.38 11.86 -11.55
N GLY A 117 -0.26 10.96 -10.79
CA GLY A 117 -0.72 11.22 -9.44
C GLY A 117 -2.08 11.91 -9.42
N VAL A 118 -2.93 11.65 -10.43
CA VAL A 118 -4.37 12.01 -10.38
C VAL A 118 -4.98 11.40 -9.12
N ASN A 119 -4.62 10.15 -8.87
CA ASN A 119 -4.65 9.53 -7.57
C ASN A 119 -3.32 9.81 -6.83
N SER A 120 -3.39 10.54 -5.73
CA SER A 120 -2.21 10.94 -4.96
C SER A 120 -1.37 9.78 -4.42
N ILE A 121 -1.96 8.59 -4.20
CA ILE A 121 -1.23 7.41 -3.72
C ILE A 121 -0.80 6.43 -4.79
N ALA A 122 -1.23 6.60 -6.03
CA ALA A 122 -0.68 5.84 -7.15
C ALA A 122 0.45 6.58 -7.86
N LYS A 123 0.72 7.83 -7.47
CA LYS A 123 1.70 8.73 -8.07
C LYS A 123 3.05 8.02 -8.29
N GLY A 124 3.47 7.97 -9.55
CA GLY A 124 4.71 7.31 -9.95
C GLY A 124 5.96 8.05 -9.47
N MET A 125 7.09 7.34 -9.44
CA MET A 125 8.37 7.93 -8.99
C MET A 125 8.79 9.13 -9.84
N ALA A 126 8.65 9.04 -11.16
CA ALA A 126 8.88 10.10 -12.13
C ALA A 126 7.56 10.64 -12.68
N PHE A 127 6.67 11.08 -11.78
CA PHE A 127 5.31 11.54 -12.11
C PHE A 127 5.23 12.73 -13.08
N GLY A 128 6.32 13.43 -13.34
CA GLY A 128 6.44 14.51 -14.33
C GLY A 128 6.95 14.07 -15.71
N LEU A 129 7.39 12.82 -15.90
CA LEU A 129 7.94 12.33 -17.19
C LEU A 129 6.91 12.40 -18.32
N GLN A 130 7.18 13.19 -19.35
CA GLN A 130 6.21 13.45 -20.42
C GLN A 130 5.89 12.20 -21.23
N LYS A 131 6.89 11.37 -21.53
CA LYS A 131 6.71 10.21 -22.40
C LYS A 131 7.78 9.14 -22.15
N LEU A 132 7.37 7.88 -22.03
CA LEU A 132 8.25 6.71 -22.04
C LEU A 132 8.03 5.82 -23.28
N ILE A 133 9.01 4.95 -23.56
CA ILE A 133 8.94 3.94 -24.63
C ILE A 133 8.52 2.61 -24.02
N ALA A 134 7.62 1.87 -24.68
CA ALA A 134 7.13 0.60 -24.17
C ALA A 134 7.10 -0.49 -25.25
N TYR A 135 7.39 -1.71 -24.80
CA TYR A 135 7.34 -2.95 -25.57
C TYR A 135 6.80 -4.09 -24.70
N SER A 136 6.31 -5.14 -25.34
CA SER A 136 6.12 -6.44 -24.73
C SER A 136 7.40 -7.28 -24.82
N PHE A 137 7.70 -8.08 -23.80
CA PHE A 137 8.78 -9.07 -23.87
C PHE A 137 8.38 -10.36 -24.60
N GLN A 138 7.09 -10.58 -24.91
CA GLN A 138 6.62 -11.86 -25.44
C GLN A 138 7.28 -12.26 -26.77
N TYR A 139 7.67 -11.29 -27.60
CA TYR A 139 8.26 -11.55 -28.91
C TYR A 139 9.40 -10.57 -29.22
N ASN A 140 10.49 -11.08 -29.80
CA ASN A 140 11.65 -10.30 -30.27
C ASN A 140 12.27 -9.39 -29.20
N GLU A 141 12.17 -9.76 -27.93
CA GLU A 141 12.63 -8.97 -26.78
C GLU A 141 14.06 -8.43 -26.96
N ILE A 142 15.04 -9.31 -27.12
CA ILE A 142 16.46 -8.96 -27.27
C ILE A 142 16.69 -8.01 -28.45
N SER A 143 15.97 -8.22 -29.57
CA SER A 143 16.04 -7.36 -30.75
C SER A 143 15.44 -5.97 -30.49
N ASN A 144 14.30 -5.89 -29.80
CA ASN A 144 13.65 -4.65 -29.43
C ASN A 144 14.50 -3.84 -28.44
N ILE A 145 15.05 -4.49 -27.41
CA ILE A 145 15.97 -3.87 -26.46
C ILE A 145 17.19 -3.33 -27.21
N SER A 146 17.83 -4.15 -28.05
CA SER A 146 19.02 -3.75 -28.82
C SER A 146 18.76 -2.54 -29.73
N THR A 147 17.57 -2.48 -30.34
CA THR A 147 17.18 -1.37 -31.23
C THR A 147 17.03 -0.05 -30.47
N GLN A 148 16.55 -0.09 -29.22
CA GLN A 148 16.34 1.11 -28.41
C GLN A 148 17.54 1.50 -27.54
N ALA A 149 18.51 0.60 -27.36
CA ALA A 149 19.58 0.74 -26.37
C ALA A 149 20.34 2.07 -26.46
N SER A 150 20.65 2.56 -27.68
CA SER A 150 21.35 3.84 -27.87
C SER A 150 20.50 5.08 -27.56
N ASN A 151 19.17 4.93 -27.55
CA ASN A 151 18.23 6.03 -27.31
C ASN A 151 17.84 6.16 -25.84
N LEU A 152 17.98 5.09 -25.05
CA LEU A 152 17.54 5.00 -23.66
C LEU A 152 18.69 5.24 -22.67
N LEU A 153 18.32 5.72 -21.49
CA LEU A 153 19.19 5.81 -20.30
C LEU A 153 18.86 4.71 -19.30
N LEU A 154 17.57 4.36 -19.15
CA LEU A 154 17.11 3.31 -18.26
C LEU A 154 15.96 2.52 -18.87
N SER A 155 15.80 1.28 -18.42
CA SER A 155 14.59 0.49 -18.67
C SER A 155 14.17 -0.35 -17.49
N ASN A 156 12.86 -0.54 -17.36
CA ASN A 156 12.25 -1.45 -16.40
C ASN A 156 11.98 -2.82 -17.05
N HIS A 157 12.41 -3.90 -16.37
CA HIS A 157 12.18 -5.29 -16.77
C HIS A 157 11.66 -6.11 -15.58
N SER A 158 10.36 -6.02 -15.35
CA SER A 158 9.66 -6.67 -14.22
C SER A 158 9.26 -8.14 -14.52
N TYR A 159 10.15 -8.90 -15.15
CA TYR A 159 9.90 -10.29 -15.56
C TYR A 159 11.20 -11.09 -15.52
N GLY A 160 11.07 -12.41 -15.68
CA GLY A 160 12.21 -13.31 -15.63
C GLY A 160 11.81 -14.76 -15.82
N ILE A 161 12.82 -15.62 -15.79
CA ILE A 161 12.61 -17.08 -15.81
C ILE A 161 12.32 -17.55 -14.39
N THR A 162 11.19 -18.23 -14.19
CA THR A 162 10.89 -18.92 -12.93
C THR A 162 11.80 -20.14 -12.80
N GLY A 163 12.78 -20.09 -11.90
CA GLY A 163 13.63 -21.22 -11.56
C GLY A 163 12.98 -22.10 -10.50
N GLY A 164 12.69 -23.36 -10.84
CA GLY A 164 12.06 -24.33 -9.94
C GLY A 164 10.54 -24.16 -9.85
N TRP A 165 9.99 -24.18 -8.63
CA TRP A 165 8.56 -24.05 -8.36
C TRP A 165 8.05 -22.63 -8.63
N GLY A 166 6.91 -22.57 -9.30
CA GLY A 166 6.04 -21.41 -9.35
C GLY A 166 4.58 -21.80 -9.12
N TYR A 167 3.74 -20.78 -8.93
CA TYR A 167 2.30 -20.93 -8.71
C TYR A 167 1.55 -19.90 -9.54
N ASP A 168 0.58 -20.33 -10.33
CA ASP A 168 -0.20 -19.46 -11.23
C ASP A 168 -1.52 -18.95 -10.61
N GLY A 169 -1.78 -19.29 -9.34
CA GLY A 169 -3.04 -19.04 -8.65
C GLY A 169 -3.98 -20.26 -8.59
N THR A 170 -3.73 -21.27 -9.42
CA THR A 170 -4.53 -22.50 -9.54
C THR A 170 -3.68 -23.76 -9.41
N ASN A 171 -2.54 -23.82 -10.11
CA ASN A 171 -1.65 -24.96 -10.19
C ASN A 171 -0.23 -24.59 -9.78
N TYR A 172 0.42 -25.52 -9.11
CA TYR A 172 1.87 -25.51 -9.02
C TYR A 172 2.48 -26.00 -10.33
N TYR A 173 3.56 -25.36 -10.76
CA TYR A 173 4.37 -25.83 -11.88
C TYR A 173 5.85 -25.89 -11.50
N TRP A 174 6.56 -26.86 -12.06
CA TRP A 174 8.00 -27.06 -11.84
C TRP A 174 8.78 -26.82 -13.12
N ASN A 175 9.72 -25.87 -13.06
CA ASN A 175 10.63 -25.51 -14.12
C ASN A 175 12.05 -25.92 -13.74
N GLY A 176 12.34 -27.21 -13.87
CA GLY A 176 13.65 -27.79 -13.60
C GLY A 176 13.80 -29.17 -14.22
N ASP A 177 15.00 -29.71 -14.17
CA ASP A 177 15.30 -31.04 -14.70
C ASP A 177 16.16 -31.81 -13.70
N THR A 178 15.57 -32.85 -13.11
CA THR A 178 16.22 -33.68 -12.10
C THR A 178 17.29 -34.61 -12.68
N SER A 179 17.38 -34.74 -14.01
CA SER A 179 18.51 -35.38 -14.67
C SER A 179 19.77 -34.49 -14.69
N ILE A 180 19.61 -33.17 -14.56
CA ILE A 180 20.70 -32.20 -14.48
C ILE A 180 21.05 -31.92 -13.02
N SER A 181 20.05 -31.64 -12.17
CA SER A 181 20.25 -31.35 -10.75
C SER A 181 19.12 -31.86 -9.89
N THR A 182 19.47 -32.63 -8.85
CA THR A 182 18.53 -33.11 -7.83
C THR A 182 18.44 -32.21 -6.61
N THR A 183 19.27 -31.16 -6.52
CA THR A 183 19.38 -30.30 -5.33
C THR A 183 18.73 -28.92 -5.52
N LYS A 184 18.60 -28.44 -6.76
CA LYS A 184 17.85 -27.24 -7.14
C LYS A 184 17.48 -27.26 -8.63
N SER A 185 16.67 -26.31 -9.11
CA SER A 185 16.54 -26.13 -10.56
C SER A 185 17.86 -25.65 -11.17
N TYR A 186 18.23 -26.20 -12.32
CA TYR A 186 19.44 -25.79 -13.07
C TYR A 186 19.36 -24.35 -13.59
N LEU A 187 18.16 -23.76 -13.66
CA LEU A 187 17.93 -22.38 -14.07
C LEU A 187 18.35 -21.37 -12.99
N CYS A 188 18.42 -21.81 -11.74
CA CYS A 188 18.79 -21.00 -10.60
C CYS A 188 20.30 -20.76 -10.56
N GLY A 189 20.70 -19.49 -10.62
CA GLY A 189 22.08 -19.01 -10.59
C GLY A 189 22.84 -19.14 -11.91
N TRP A 190 22.24 -19.71 -12.96
CA TRP A 190 22.91 -19.98 -14.22
C TRP A 190 23.10 -18.72 -15.08
N TYR A 191 24.33 -18.51 -15.58
CA TYR A 191 24.64 -17.51 -16.60
C TYR A 191 24.42 -18.11 -18.00
N GLY A 192 23.22 -17.87 -18.54
CA GLY A 192 22.78 -18.40 -19.83
C GLY A 192 22.88 -17.40 -20.99
N ASN A 193 22.34 -17.78 -22.15
CA ASN A 193 22.35 -16.97 -23.37
C ASN A 193 21.72 -15.58 -23.17
N SER A 194 20.59 -15.49 -22.46
CA SER A 194 19.95 -14.19 -22.19
C SER A 194 20.83 -13.27 -21.33
N SER A 195 21.51 -13.82 -20.32
CA SER A 195 22.46 -13.06 -19.50
C SER A 195 23.63 -12.53 -20.35
N GLN A 196 24.12 -13.34 -21.26
CA GLN A 196 25.17 -12.97 -22.22
C GLN A 196 24.72 -11.88 -23.19
N ASP A 197 23.47 -11.96 -23.69
CA ASP A 197 22.89 -10.95 -24.57
C ASP A 197 22.71 -9.61 -23.85
N TYR A 198 22.22 -9.60 -22.61
CA TYR A 198 22.10 -8.36 -21.82
C TYR A 198 23.46 -7.74 -21.52
N ASP A 199 24.47 -8.53 -21.18
CA ASP A 199 25.83 -8.02 -21.00
C ASP A 199 26.37 -7.40 -22.29
N SER A 200 26.09 -8.02 -23.45
CA SER A 200 26.48 -7.52 -24.77
C SER A 200 25.80 -6.19 -25.11
N ILE A 201 24.48 -6.10 -24.86
CA ILE A 201 23.70 -4.87 -25.08
C ILE A 201 24.23 -3.74 -24.20
N ALA A 202 24.40 -4.00 -22.90
CA ALA A 202 24.89 -2.99 -21.96
C ALA A 202 26.31 -2.53 -22.32
N HIS A 203 27.19 -3.44 -22.76
CA HIS A 203 28.54 -3.11 -23.20
C HIS A 203 28.55 -2.23 -24.45
N ASN A 204 27.64 -2.48 -25.40
CA ASN A 204 27.53 -1.70 -26.63
C ASN A 204 26.78 -0.36 -26.45
N ALA A 205 25.96 -0.22 -25.40
CA ALA A 205 25.20 0.99 -25.06
C ALA A 205 25.58 1.49 -23.66
N PRO A 206 26.73 2.17 -23.51
CA PRO A 206 27.33 2.46 -22.21
C PRO A 206 26.53 3.41 -21.31
N ASN A 207 25.51 4.09 -21.83
CA ASN A 207 24.62 4.97 -21.07
C ASN A 207 23.30 4.30 -20.66
N TYR A 208 23.04 3.07 -21.13
CA TYR A 208 21.77 2.39 -20.93
C TYR A 208 21.85 1.36 -19.80
N LEU A 209 21.17 1.65 -18.68
CA LEU A 209 21.06 0.74 -17.55
C LEU A 209 19.72 -0.02 -17.59
N MET A 210 19.80 -1.32 -17.84
CA MET A 210 18.65 -2.21 -17.71
C MET A 210 18.46 -2.59 -16.24
N VAL A 211 17.24 -2.41 -15.73
CA VAL A 211 16.87 -2.70 -14.34
C VAL A 211 15.89 -3.87 -14.32
N PHE A 212 16.27 -4.98 -13.66
CA PHE A 212 15.54 -6.25 -13.66
C PHE A 212 15.06 -6.64 -12.26
N ALA A 213 13.90 -7.30 -12.21
CA ALA A 213 13.38 -7.92 -10.99
C ALA A 213 14.18 -9.17 -10.61
N ALA A 214 14.57 -9.30 -9.34
CA ALA A 214 15.36 -10.45 -8.87
C ALA A 214 14.66 -11.81 -9.05
N GLY A 215 13.33 -11.83 -9.03
CA GLY A 215 12.51 -13.04 -9.08
C GLY A 215 11.73 -13.25 -7.77
N ASN A 216 10.68 -14.07 -7.85
CA ASN A 216 9.76 -14.35 -6.74
C ASN A 216 9.77 -15.83 -6.31
N SER A 217 10.90 -16.52 -6.53
CA SER A 217 10.99 -17.99 -6.43
C SER A 217 11.79 -18.46 -5.21
N ASN A 218 11.81 -17.68 -4.12
CA ASN A 218 12.60 -18.04 -2.94
C ASN A 218 12.01 -19.25 -2.19
N GLY A 219 12.87 -20.16 -1.72
CA GLY A 219 12.48 -21.33 -0.91
C GLY A 219 11.82 -21.02 0.45
N ASN A 220 11.94 -19.79 0.95
CA ASN A 220 11.26 -19.34 2.17
C ASN A 220 9.78 -19.00 1.94
N ASP A 221 9.38 -18.79 0.68
CA ASP A 221 7.98 -18.54 0.33
C ASP A 221 7.18 -19.84 0.28
N ALA A 222 5.92 -19.80 0.70
CA ALA A 222 5.03 -20.96 0.66
C ALA A 222 4.92 -21.54 -0.77
N ASN A 223 4.89 -20.67 -1.79
CA ASN A 223 4.82 -21.13 -3.18
C ASN A 223 6.18 -21.64 -3.67
N GLY A 224 7.29 -21.08 -3.19
CA GLY A 224 8.64 -21.54 -3.51
C GLY A 224 9.02 -22.89 -2.89
N GLN A 225 8.32 -23.31 -1.83
CA GLN A 225 8.43 -24.66 -1.29
C GLN A 225 7.81 -25.72 -2.23
N GLY A 226 6.94 -25.31 -3.15
CA GLY A 226 6.18 -26.21 -4.01
C GLY A 226 5.07 -26.96 -3.26
N PRO A 227 4.28 -27.78 -3.97
CA PRO A 227 3.18 -28.51 -3.38
C PRO A 227 3.70 -29.65 -2.48
N ALA A 228 2.89 -30.18 -1.55
CA ALA A 228 3.32 -31.31 -0.71
C ALA A 228 3.72 -32.54 -1.54
N ILE A 229 4.61 -33.39 -1.01
CA ILE A 229 4.98 -34.65 -1.67
C ILE A 229 3.72 -35.49 -1.91
N GLY A 230 3.57 -36.01 -3.13
CA GLY A 230 2.39 -36.75 -3.59
C GLY A 230 1.32 -35.90 -4.28
N GLN A 231 1.29 -34.58 -4.06
CA GLN A 231 0.37 -33.67 -4.75
C GLN A 231 0.74 -33.49 -6.22
N THR A 232 -0.25 -33.20 -7.06
CA THR A 232 -0.06 -32.98 -8.49
C THR A 232 0.48 -31.59 -8.81
N TYR A 233 1.27 -31.49 -9.88
CA TYR A 233 1.84 -30.27 -10.41
C TYR A 233 2.03 -30.38 -11.93
N LEU A 234 2.21 -29.26 -12.62
CA LEU A 234 2.50 -29.20 -14.06
C LEU A 234 4.01 -29.15 -14.32
N TYR A 235 4.55 -30.10 -15.10
CA TYR A 235 5.95 -30.06 -15.50
C TYR A 235 6.16 -29.09 -16.68
N ASN A 236 7.05 -28.11 -16.50
CA ASN A 236 7.30 -26.99 -17.42
C ASN A 236 6.03 -26.22 -17.82
N ASP A 237 5.09 -26.10 -16.88
CA ASP A 237 3.80 -25.41 -17.09
C ASP A 237 2.99 -25.94 -18.29
N VAL A 238 3.16 -27.23 -18.62
CA VAL A 238 2.42 -27.89 -19.69
C VAL A 238 1.23 -28.61 -19.07
N SER A 239 0.01 -28.15 -19.38
CA SER A 239 -1.25 -28.71 -18.86
C SER A 239 -1.40 -30.23 -19.10
N SER A 240 -0.86 -30.74 -20.21
CA SER A 240 -0.86 -32.19 -20.52
C SER A 240 0.21 -33.00 -19.77
N LYS A 241 1.09 -32.35 -19.00
CA LYS A 241 2.17 -32.97 -18.20
C LYS A 241 1.93 -32.77 -16.71
N SER A 242 0.75 -33.16 -16.24
CA SER A 242 0.43 -33.23 -14.82
C SER A 242 1.09 -34.46 -14.19
N LEU A 243 1.96 -34.24 -13.20
CA LEU A 243 2.74 -35.27 -12.50
C LEU A 243 2.53 -35.14 -10.98
N SER A 244 2.74 -36.21 -10.21
CA SER A 244 2.80 -36.13 -8.75
C SER A 244 4.20 -35.80 -8.27
N ARG A 245 4.33 -34.85 -7.34
CA ARG A 245 5.62 -34.47 -6.75
C ARG A 245 6.24 -35.65 -6.00
N THR A 246 7.45 -36.02 -6.37
CA THR A 246 8.27 -37.01 -5.66
C THR A 246 9.24 -36.32 -4.70
N ALA A 247 9.78 -37.07 -3.73
CA ALA A 247 10.81 -36.56 -2.82
C ALA A 247 12.13 -36.16 -3.51
N SER A 248 12.34 -36.58 -4.76
CA SER A 248 13.51 -36.23 -5.56
C SER A 248 13.44 -34.83 -6.20
N ILE A 249 12.28 -34.16 -6.15
CA ILE A 249 12.13 -32.79 -6.62
C ILE A 249 12.26 -31.84 -5.42
N PRO A 250 13.36 -31.08 -5.32
CA PRO A 250 13.63 -30.25 -4.15
C PRO A 250 12.67 -29.06 -4.08
N ASN A 251 12.61 -28.41 -2.92
CA ASN A 251 12.07 -27.05 -2.83
C ASN A 251 12.95 -26.10 -3.65
N ASN A 252 12.48 -24.89 -3.93
CA ASN A 252 13.38 -23.85 -4.40
C ASN A 252 14.44 -23.57 -3.34
N PRO A 253 15.67 -23.19 -3.75
CA PRO A 253 16.69 -22.90 -2.79
C PRO A 253 16.42 -21.55 -2.10
N THR A 254 16.74 -21.44 -0.82
CA THR A 254 16.67 -20.16 -0.09
C THR A 254 17.73 -19.18 -0.61
N TYR A 255 18.96 -19.66 -0.85
CA TYR A 255 20.05 -18.90 -1.49
C TYR A 255 20.33 -19.42 -2.89
N GLY A 256 20.58 -18.52 -3.82
CA GLY A 256 20.84 -18.81 -5.22
C GLY A 256 19.57 -19.16 -5.98
N SER A 257 18.47 -18.46 -5.71
CA SER A 257 17.17 -18.54 -6.37
C SER A 257 16.97 -17.49 -7.48
N VAL A 258 17.90 -16.55 -7.62
CA VAL A 258 17.94 -15.66 -8.80
C VAL A 258 18.19 -16.50 -10.05
N SER A 259 17.36 -16.35 -11.07
CA SER A 259 17.30 -17.29 -12.20
C SER A 259 17.33 -16.58 -13.54
N GLY A 260 17.83 -17.24 -14.58
CA GLY A 260 17.79 -16.73 -15.95
C GLY A 260 18.64 -15.49 -16.22
N GLY A 261 18.13 -14.57 -17.05
CA GLY A 261 18.86 -13.40 -17.53
C GLY A 261 19.28 -12.41 -16.43
N GLN A 262 18.64 -12.50 -15.26
CA GLN A 262 18.98 -11.71 -14.08
C GLN A 262 20.38 -11.99 -13.51
N THR A 263 21.03 -13.07 -13.95
CA THR A 263 22.41 -13.36 -13.59
C THR A 263 23.44 -12.55 -14.41
N ALA A 264 23.01 -11.69 -15.34
CA ALA A 264 23.91 -10.80 -16.09
C ALA A 264 24.72 -9.87 -15.18
N LYS A 265 25.95 -9.55 -15.59
CA LYS A 265 26.89 -8.72 -14.82
C LYS A 265 26.51 -7.24 -14.87
N ASN A 266 26.08 -6.77 -16.04
CA ASN A 266 26.00 -5.35 -16.37
C ASN A 266 24.64 -4.70 -16.10
N ILE A 267 23.64 -5.49 -15.71
CA ILE A 267 22.30 -5.00 -15.34
C ILE A 267 22.22 -4.69 -13.85
N LEU A 268 21.22 -3.89 -13.44
CA LEU A 268 20.87 -3.68 -12.03
C LEU A 268 19.70 -4.59 -11.66
N VAL A 269 19.89 -5.47 -10.69
CA VAL A 269 18.88 -6.43 -10.20
C VAL A 269 18.33 -5.97 -8.86
N VAL A 270 17.01 -5.93 -8.74
CA VAL A 270 16.31 -5.35 -7.59
C VAL A 270 15.50 -6.41 -6.86
N GLY A 271 15.80 -6.61 -5.58
CA GLY A 271 14.99 -7.41 -4.64
C GLY A 271 13.87 -6.60 -4.00
N ALA A 272 12.91 -7.28 -3.36
CA ALA A 272 11.73 -6.66 -2.76
C ALA A 272 11.80 -6.64 -1.24
N VAL A 273 11.51 -5.49 -0.65
CA VAL A 273 11.31 -5.30 0.79
C VAL A 273 9.91 -4.76 1.08
N ASP A 274 9.51 -4.84 2.35
CA ASP A 274 8.33 -4.15 2.86
C ASP A 274 8.51 -2.62 2.76
N GLY A 275 7.41 -1.93 2.46
CA GLY A 275 7.39 -0.47 2.41
C GLY A 275 7.70 0.18 3.77
N LEU A 276 8.51 1.24 3.74
CA LEU A 276 8.92 2.04 4.88
C LEU A 276 8.19 3.40 4.86
N PRO A 277 6.97 3.52 5.40
CA PRO A 277 6.18 4.75 5.33
C PRO A 277 6.85 5.94 6.03
N ASN A 278 7.68 5.68 7.05
CA ASN A 278 8.45 6.69 7.78
C ASN A 278 9.90 6.84 7.26
N GLY A 279 10.24 6.16 6.15
CA GLY A 279 11.60 6.07 5.63
C GLY A 279 12.52 5.16 6.45
N TYR A 280 13.75 5.00 5.95
CA TYR A 280 14.79 4.21 6.63
C TYR A 280 15.36 4.96 7.84
N SER A 281 15.47 4.24 8.96
CA SER A 281 16.01 4.76 10.21
C SER A 281 17.17 3.94 10.77
N ASN A 282 17.12 2.61 10.62
CA ASN A 282 18.17 1.66 10.98
C ASN A 282 18.07 0.40 10.10
N THR A 283 19.10 -0.44 10.11
CA THR A 283 19.19 -1.64 9.25
C THR A 283 18.05 -2.63 9.49
N GLY A 284 17.52 -2.67 10.72
CA GLY A 284 16.43 -3.55 11.13
C GLY A 284 15.06 -3.16 10.58
N ASP A 285 14.89 -1.94 10.06
CA ASP A 285 13.64 -1.52 9.41
C ASP A 285 13.45 -2.25 8.07
N VAL A 286 14.54 -2.55 7.37
CA VAL A 286 14.52 -3.17 6.05
C VAL A 286 14.16 -4.65 6.19
N LYS A 287 12.93 -5.01 5.85
CA LYS A 287 12.42 -6.39 5.90
C LYS A 287 12.30 -6.95 4.49
N ILE A 288 13.09 -7.97 4.18
CA ILE A 288 12.98 -8.67 2.89
C ILE A 288 11.63 -9.37 2.76
N ALA A 289 11.00 -9.27 1.59
CA ALA A 289 9.81 -10.04 1.27
C ALA A 289 10.13 -11.54 1.14
N SER A 290 9.27 -12.41 1.68
CA SER A 290 9.50 -13.86 1.70
C SER A 290 9.75 -14.46 0.32
N PHE A 291 9.10 -13.92 -0.72
CA PHE A 291 9.21 -14.36 -2.09
C PHE A 291 10.48 -13.88 -2.81
N SER A 292 11.14 -12.82 -2.33
CA SER A 292 12.24 -12.19 -3.07
C SER A 292 13.39 -13.17 -3.28
N SER A 293 13.78 -13.42 -4.53
CA SER A 293 14.91 -14.30 -4.85
C SER A 293 16.24 -13.74 -4.34
N TRP A 294 17.11 -14.61 -3.84
CA TRP A 294 18.42 -14.30 -3.26
C TRP A 294 19.54 -14.91 -4.09
N GLY A 295 20.70 -14.27 -4.09
CA GLY A 295 21.93 -14.83 -4.65
C GLY A 295 22.51 -15.91 -3.74
N PRO A 296 23.74 -16.37 -4.02
CA PRO A 296 24.60 -15.96 -5.14
C PRO A 296 24.13 -16.49 -6.50
N THR A 297 24.73 -15.99 -7.58
CA THR A 297 24.76 -16.75 -8.86
C THR A 297 25.59 -18.04 -8.70
N ASN A 298 25.59 -18.95 -9.67
CA ASN A 298 26.37 -20.20 -9.57
C ASN A 298 27.87 -19.94 -9.44
N ASP A 299 28.37 -18.88 -10.09
CA ASP A 299 29.76 -18.43 -10.01
C ASP A 299 30.07 -17.52 -8.80
N GLY A 300 29.09 -17.37 -7.89
CA GLY A 300 29.30 -16.71 -6.60
C GLY A 300 29.05 -15.20 -6.57
N ARG A 301 28.62 -14.58 -7.66
CA ARG A 301 28.40 -13.13 -7.70
C ARG A 301 27.21 -12.72 -6.85
N ILE A 302 27.29 -11.48 -6.35
CA ILE A 302 26.27 -10.86 -5.50
C ILE A 302 25.06 -10.49 -6.36
N LYS A 303 23.90 -11.06 -6.02
CA LYS A 303 22.57 -10.68 -6.50
C LYS A 303 21.55 -10.84 -5.36
N PRO A 304 20.46 -10.05 -5.31
CA PRO A 304 20.24 -8.82 -6.09
C PRO A 304 21.36 -7.79 -5.85
N ASP A 305 21.46 -6.76 -6.69
CA ASP A 305 22.46 -5.71 -6.46
C ASP A 305 21.99 -4.76 -5.34
N ILE A 306 20.69 -4.46 -5.29
CA ILE A 306 20.03 -3.61 -4.27
C ILE A 306 18.60 -4.11 -4.00
N VAL A 307 17.93 -3.52 -3.01
CA VAL A 307 16.49 -3.72 -2.77
C VAL A 307 15.69 -2.42 -2.83
N ALA A 308 14.38 -2.55 -3.06
CA ALA A 308 13.39 -1.46 -3.06
C ALA A 308 12.00 -1.97 -2.62
N ASP A 309 11.04 -1.07 -2.40
CA ASP A 309 9.68 -1.45 -1.96
C ASP A 309 8.97 -2.24 -3.06
N GLY A 310 8.62 -3.49 -2.74
CA GLY A 310 7.91 -4.38 -3.66
C GLY A 310 6.70 -5.05 -3.03
N VAL A 311 6.22 -4.59 -1.87
CA VAL A 311 5.13 -5.26 -1.14
C VAL A 311 3.95 -4.30 -1.00
N ASN A 312 2.79 -4.73 -1.49
CA ASN A 312 1.55 -3.95 -1.49
C ASN A 312 1.69 -2.56 -2.15
N VAL A 313 2.42 -2.51 -3.27
CA VAL A 313 2.62 -1.28 -4.04
C VAL A 313 1.38 -1.02 -4.89
N THR A 314 0.80 0.17 -4.76
CA THR A 314 -0.34 0.54 -5.59
C THR A 314 0.01 1.30 -6.83
N SER A 315 -0.71 0.97 -7.89
CA SER A 315 -0.53 1.60 -9.18
C SER A 315 -1.78 1.43 -10.06
N SER A 316 -1.75 1.98 -11.26
CA SER A 316 -2.81 1.84 -12.26
C SER A 316 -3.01 0.39 -12.68
N SER A 317 -4.25 -0.03 -12.81
CA SER A 317 -4.67 -1.34 -13.32
C SER A 317 -5.26 -1.18 -14.72
N SER A 318 -5.14 -2.24 -15.52
CA SER A 318 -5.77 -2.34 -16.84
C SER A 318 -7.27 -2.65 -16.81
N SER A 319 -7.85 -2.94 -15.64
CA SER A 319 -9.26 -3.35 -15.52
C SER A 319 -10.26 -2.26 -15.92
N SER A 320 -9.89 -0.98 -15.84
CA SER A 320 -10.62 0.13 -16.47
C SER A 320 -9.70 1.33 -16.65
N THR A 321 -10.13 2.35 -17.41
CA THR A 321 -9.35 3.59 -17.63
C THR A 321 -9.11 4.41 -16.38
N THR A 322 -9.66 4.02 -15.25
CA THR A 322 -9.43 4.70 -13.98
C THR A 322 -9.03 3.73 -12.88
N ALA A 323 -8.98 2.41 -13.10
CA ALA A 323 -8.77 1.43 -12.03
C ALA A 323 -7.35 1.43 -11.45
N TYR A 324 -7.23 1.04 -10.19
CA TYR A 324 -5.94 0.84 -9.54
C TYR A 324 -6.04 -0.41 -8.67
N GLU A 325 -4.89 -0.98 -8.37
CA GLU A 325 -4.77 -2.16 -7.52
C GLU A 325 -3.46 -2.12 -6.74
N ALA A 326 -3.28 -3.03 -5.81
CA ALA A 326 -1.99 -3.26 -5.17
C ALA A 326 -1.46 -4.63 -5.49
N LEU A 327 -0.19 -4.68 -5.84
CA LEU A 327 0.52 -5.91 -6.15
C LEU A 327 1.78 -6.01 -5.29
N SER A 328 2.21 -7.25 -5.10
CA SER A 328 3.44 -7.60 -4.39
C SER A 328 4.31 -8.43 -5.31
N GLY A 329 5.59 -8.07 -5.39
CA GLY A 329 6.58 -8.75 -6.21
C GLY A 329 7.85 -7.93 -6.36
N THR A 330 8.96 -8.59 -6.68
CA THR A 330 10.15 -7.91 -7.21
C THR A 330 9.84 -7.12 -8.49
N SER A 331 8.76 -7.50 -9.19
CA SER A 331 8.12 -6.75 -10.26
C SER A 331 7.65 -5.34 -9.89
N MET A 332 7.33 -5.07 -8.63
CA MET A 332 6.92 -3.74 -8.13
C MET A 332 8.12 -2.97 -7.56
N ALA A 333 9.09 -3.67 -6.96
CA ALA A 333 10.36 -3.08 -6.52
C ALA A 333 11.18 -2.52 -7.68
N THR A 334 11.19 -3.20 -8.81
CA THR A 334 11.94 -2.80 -10.02
C THR A 334 11.50 -1.45 -10.58
N PRO A 335 10.20 -1.17 -10.81
CA PRO A 335 9.76 0.14 -11.28
C PRO A 335 9.87 1.21 -10.20
N ASN A 336 9.73 0.84 -8.91
CA ASN A 336 10.03 1.77 -7.81
C ASN A 336 11.50 2.23 -7.86
N ALA A 337 12.46 1.33 -8.06
CA ALA A 337 13.87 1.69 -8.24
C ALA A 337 14.10 2.47 -9.54
N THR A 338 13.62 1.95 -10.67
CA THR A 338 13.87 2.50 -12.01
C THR A 338 13.38 3.94 -12.17
N GLY A 339 12.14 4.21 -11.73
CA GLY A 339 11.60 5.57 -11.80
C GLY A 339 12.34 6.55 -10.88
N SER A 340 12.78 6.08 -9.72
CA SER A 340 13.58 6.88 -8.77
C SER A 340 14.97 7.20 -9.33
N LEU A 341 15.61 6.25 -10.01
CA LEU A 341 16.92 6.44 -10.66
C LEU A 341 16.86 7.40 -11.86
N LEU A 342 15.72 7.50 -12.55
CA LEU A 342 15.56 8.50 -13.62
C LEU A 342 15.64 9.94 -13.10
N LEU A 343 15.12 10.20 -11.89
CA LEU A 343 15.24 11.53 -11.26
C LEU A 343 16.71 11.91 -11.06
N LEU A 344 17.60 10.94 -10.81
CA LEU A 344 19.04 11.19 -10.70
C LEU A 344 19.67 11.52 -12.05
N GLN A 345 19.23 10.92 -13.15
CA GLN A 345 19.67 11.32 -14.49
C GLN A 345 19.17 12.71 -14.88
N GLU A 346 17.91 13.04 -14.55
CA GLU A 346 17.39 14.41 -14.69
C GLU A 346 18.26 15.40 -13.93
N TYR A 347 18.57 15.10 -12.66
CA TYR A 347 19.39 15.97 -11.83
C TYR A 347 20.83 16.10 -12.33
N TYR A 348 21.45 14.99 -12.70
CA TYR A 348 22.80 15.00 -13.25
C TYR A 348 22.87 15.87 -14.51
N ASN A 349 21.88 15.79 -15.39
CA ASN A 349 21.78 16.63 -16.57
C ASN A 349 21.56 18.11 -16.25
N GLN A 350 20.80 18.45 -15.19
CA GLN A 350 20.66 19.83 -14.73
C GLN A 350 22.00 20.41 -14.25
N LYS A 351 22.85 19.59 -13.63
CA LYS A 351 24.21 19.99 -13.21
C LYS A 351 25.22 19.96 -14.35
N HIS A 352 25.05 19.05 -15.30
CA HIS A 352 25.92 18.87 -16.45
C HIS A 352 25.09 18.95 -17.74
N PRO A 353 24.72 20.16 -18.20
CA PRO A 353 23.86 20.34 -19.36
C PRO A 353 24.36 19.57 -20.58
N GLY A 354 23.51 18.70 -21.13
CA GLY A 354 23.82 17.88 -22.30
C GLY A 354 24.52 16.55 -22.01
N ALA A 355 24.86 16.26 -20.75
CA ALA A 355 25.48 15.00 -20.32
C ALA A 355 24.52 14.15 -19.48
N PHE A 356 24.78 12.85 -19.48
CA PHE A 356 24.13 11.85 -18.63
C PHE A 356 25.19 10.91 -18.07
N MET A 357 24.90 10.28 -16.94
CA MET A 357 25.77 9.26 -16.36
C MET A 357 25.76 8.00 -17.24
N ARG A 358 26.91 7.31 -17.34
CA ARG A 358 26.97 5.93 -17.84
C ARG A 358 26.10 4.98 -17.00
N SER A 359 25.73 3.84 -17.58
CA SER A 359 25.00 2.78 -16.88
C SER A 359 25.77 2.29 -15.65
N ALA A 360 27.08 2.08 -15.79
CA ALA A 360 27.98 1.75 -14.69
C ALA A 360 28.03 2.84 -13.62
N THR A 361 28.00 4.13 -13.99
CA THR A 361 28.00 5.26 -13.05
C THR A 361 26.71 5.31 -12.24
N LEU A 362 25.55 5.17 -12.88
CA LEU A 362 24.26 5.17 -12.17
C LEU A 362 24.12 3.94 -11.27
N LYS A 363 24.58 2.77 -11.73
CA LYS A 363 24.65 1.54 -10.92
C LYS A 363 25.59 1.71 -9.72
N ALA A 364 26.78 2.27 -9.93
CA ALA A 364 27.74 2.56 -8.87
C ALA A 364 27.17 3.54 -7.86
N LEU A 365 26.48 4.60 -8.31
CA LEU A 365 25.86 5.59 -7.45
C LEU A 365 24.78 4.95 -6.58
N ALA A 366 23.87 4.17 -7.17
CA ALA A 366 22.82 3.46 -6.44
C ALA A 366 23.38 2.54 -5.34
N ILE A 367 24.44 1.78 -5.65
CA ILE A 367 25.12 0.88 -4.71
C ILE A 367 25.91 1.65 -3.65
N HIS A 368 26.61 2.70 -4.05
CA HIS A 368 27.45 3.48 -3.15
C HIS A 368 26.63 4.20 -2.09
N THR A 369 25.43 4.66 -2.45
CA THR A 369 24.57 5.42 -1.55
C THR A 369 23.45 4.64 -0.89
N ALA A 370 23.34 3.33 -1.17
CA ALA A 370 22.34 2.47 -0.53
C ALA A 370 22.44 2.54 1.01
N ASP A 371 21.28 2.54 1.67
CA ASP A 371 21.18 2.39 3.11
C ASP A 371 21.47 0.92 3.48
N GLU A 372 22.35 0.72 4.47
CA GLU A 372 22.74 -0.62 4.94
C GLU A 372 21.52 -1.46 5.36
N ALA A 373 21.55 -2.76 5.10
CA ALA A 373 20.47 -3.68 5.41
C ALA A 373 21.03 -5.01 5.93
N GLY A 374 20.19 -5.77 6.63
CA GLY A 374 20.63 -7.03 7.24
C GLY A 374 21.33 -6.86 8.60
N THR A 375 21.94 -7.94 9.07
CA THR A 375 22.44 -8.07 10.46
C THR A 375 23.93 -7.79 10.60
N ALA A 376 24.68 -7.71 9.50
CA ALA A 376 26.11 -7.45 9.48
C ALA A 376 26.44 -6.36 8.44
N PRO A 377 27.48 -5.55 8.64
CA PRO A 377 27.89 -4.53 7.65
C PRO A 377 28.40 -5.13 6.35
N GLY A 378 28.22 -4.39 5.25
CA GLY A 378 28.67 -4.79 3.92
C GLY A 378 27.61 -5.59 3.16
N PRO A 379 27.91 -5.95 1.89
CA PRO A 379 26.91 -6.60 1.06
C PRO A 379 26.58 -8.01 1.54
N ASP A 380 25.39 -8.48 1.24
CA ASP A 380 24.97 -9.87 1.43
C ASP A 380 24.16 -10.38 0.23
N TYR A 381 23.84 -11.68 0.19
CA TYR A 381 23.09 -12.28 -0.91
C TYR A 381 21.56 -12.08 -0.82
N ILE A 382 21.06 -11.44 0.24
CA ILE A 382 19.64 -11.19 0.49
C ILE A 382 19.26 -9.78 0.00
N TYR A 383 19.99 -8.77 0.48
CA TYR A 383 19.76 -7.35 0.26
C TYR A 383 20.72 -6.73 -0.78
N GLY A 384 21.72 -7.49 -1.24
CA GLY A 384 22.76 -6.95 -2.09
C GLY A 384 23.61 -5.95 -1.31
N TYR A 385 23.80 -4.75 -1.86
CA TYR A 385 24.48 -3.64 -1.18
C TYR A 385 23.54 -2.77 -0.33
N GLY A 386 22.26 -3.12 -0.23
CA GLY A 386 21.29 -2.46 0.65
C GLY A 386 20.10 -1.82 -0.05
N LEU A 387 19.36 -1.00 0.70
CA LEU A 387 18.14 -0.33 0.25
C LEU A 387 18.47 0.94 -0.55
N LEU A 388 17.86 1.10 -1.74
CA LEU A 388 18.08 2.28 -2.57
C LEU A 388 17.78 3.58 -1.82
N ASN A 389 18.72 4.53 -1.83
CA ASN A 389 18.54 5.86 -1.24
C ASN A 389 18.90 6.95 -2.26
N THR A 390 17.86 7.52 -2.89
CA THR A 390 18.04 8.52 -3.95
C THR A 390 18.38 9.92 -3.42
N LEU A 391 18.04 10.23 -2.17
CA LEU A 391 18.44 11.50 -1.54
C LEU A 391 19.96 11.57 -1.33
N LYS A 392 20.56 10.50 -0.80
CA LYS A 392 22.02 10.41 -0.67
C LYS A 392 22.71 10.44 -2.02
N ALA A 393 22.16 9.76 -3.03
CA ALA A 393 22.66 9.80 -4.40
C ALA A 393 22.68 11.23 -4.99
N ALA A 394 21.60 11.99 -4.83
CA ALA A 394 21.54 13.38 -5.28
C ALA A 394 22.54 14.28 -4.52
N ASN A 395 22.77 14.04 -3.23
CA ASN A 395 23.77 14.77 -2.46
C ASN A 395 25.20 14.51 -2.96
N VAL A 396 25.53 13.26 -3.32
CA VAL A 396 26.83 12.92 -3.94
C VAL A 396 27.01 13.64 -5.28
N ILE A 397 25.99 13.68 -6.15
CA ILE A 397 26.04 14.44 -7.42
C ILE A 397 26.32 15.93 -7.14
N THR A 398 25.64 16.51 -6.15
CA THR A 398 25.80 17.92 -5.77
C THR A 398 27.20 18.22 -5.24
N SER A 399 27.69 17.36 -4.35
CA SER A 399 28.99 17.49 -3.70
C SER A 399 30.12 17.35 -4.72
N SER A 400 30.02 16.37 -5.61
CA SER A 400 30.96 16.17 -6.71
C SER A 400 30.99 17.34 -7.68
N PHE A 401 29.82 17.86 -8.09
CA PHE A 401 29.76 19.02 -8.98
C PHE A 401 30.44 20.25 -8.37
N ASN A 402 30.31 20.43 -7.06
CA ASN A 402 30.93 21.54 -6.33
C ASN A 402 32.40 21.28 -5.93
N ASN A 403 33.00 20.15 -6.32
CA ASN A 403 34.35 19.72 -5.92
C ASN A 403 34.57 19.78 -4.40
N LYS A 404 33.61 19.27 -3.62
CA LYS A 404 33.65 19.28 -2.15
C LYS A 404 34.13 17.94 -1.58
N THR A 405 33.21 17.12 -1.08
CA THR A 405 33.54 15.98 -0.20
C THR A 405 33.34 14.62 -0.85
N ASP A 406 32.84 14.60 -2.09
CA ASP A 406 32.52 13.38 -2.85
C ASP A 406 32.93 13.58 -4.31
N SER A 407 33.14 12.49 -5.06
CA SER A 407 33.48 12.53 -6.48
C SER A 407 32.75 11.45 -7.28
N VAL A 408 32.21 11.83 -8.44
CA VAL A 408 31.69 10.95 -9.48
C VAL A 408 32.67 10.96 -10.65
N ILE A 409 33.33 9.82 -10.92
CA ILE A 409 34.43 9.72 -11.88
C ILE A 409 34.13 8.65 -12.92
N GLU A 410 34.25 9.00 -14.21
CA GLU A 410 34.21 8.04 -15.33
C GLU A 410 35.58 8.01 -16.02
N GLN A 411 36.19 6.84 -16.11
CA GLN A 411 37.55 6.67 -16.66
C GLN A 411 37.66 5.43 -17.55
N THR A 412 38.78 5.33 -18.27
CA THR A 412 39.15 4.14 -19.04
C THR A 412 40.51 3.65 -18.58
N LEU A 413 40.53 2.43 -18.03
CA LEU A 413 41.77 1.78 -17.61
C LEU A 413 42.44 1.13 -18.81
N THR A 414 43.72 1.42 -19.03
CA THR A 414 44.54 0.75 -20.04
C THR A 414 45.25 -0.44 -19.41
N SER A 415 45.29 -1.58 -20.11
CA SER A 415 45.86 -2.83 -19.57
C SER A 415 47.27 -2.63 -19.01
N GLY A 416 47.48 -3.00 -17.75
CA GLY A 416 48.77 -2.91 -17.05
C GLY A 416 49.14 -1.50 -16.55
N THR A 417 48.30 -0.48 -16.75
CA THR A 417 48.53 0.89 -16.26
C THR A 417 47.48 1.26 -15.21
N PRO A 418 47.83 1.27 -13.91
CA PRO A 418 46.89 1.64 -12.84
C PRO A 418 46.44 3.11 -12.94
N TYR A 419 45.18 3.36 -12.62
CA TYR A 419 44.66 4.70 -12.35
C TYR A 419 44.79 5.01 -10.86
N THR A 420 45.28 6.20 -10.52
CA THR A 420 45.43 6.63 -9.12
C THR A 420 44.70 7.95 -8.85
N PHE A 421 44.10 8.04 -7.67
CA PHE A 421 43.46 9.25 -7.15
C PHE A 421 43.93 9.48 -5.72
N ASN A 422 44.51 10.65 -5.45
CA ASN A 422 44.91 11.02 -4.09
C ASN A 422 43.78 11.81 -3.43
N ALA A 423 43.35 11.35 -2.25
CA ALA A 423 42.30 11.99 -1.48
C ALA A 423 42.78 12.31 -0.07
N ILE A 424 42.42 13.49 0.41
CA ILE A 424 42.53 13.83 1.84
C ILE A 424 41.18 13.51 2.48
N ALA A 425 41.20 12.67 3.51
CA ALA A 425 39.98 12.31 4.22
C ALA A 425 39.38 13.52 4.93
N SER A 426 38.08 13.77 4.74
CA SER A 426 37.39 14.86 5.43
C SER A 426 36.98 14.53 6.85
N GLY A 427 36.79 13.24 7.18
CA GLY A 427 36.18 12.87 8.44
C GLY A 427 34.66 13.05 8.48
N ASN A 428 34.01 13.51 7.40
CA ASN A 428 32.55 13.60 7.31
C ASN A 428 31.91 12.25 6.95
N GLY A 429 32.19 11.24 7.77
CA GLY A 429 31.84 9.84 7.54
C GLY A 429 33.03 8.99 7.07
N PRO A 430 32.77 7.71 6.70
CA PRO A 430 33.81 6.81 6.22
C PRO A 430 34.36 7.26 4.86
N LEU A 431 35.66 7.02 4.64
CA LEU A 431 36.21 7.07 3.28
C LEU A 431 35.74 5.83 2.53
N LYS A 432 34.92 6.04 1.50
CA LYS A 432 34.31 4.96 0.72
C LYS A 432 34.64 5.15 -0.75
N ALA A 433 35.02 4.05 -1.41
CA ALA A 433 35.20 3.98 -2.85
C ALA A 433 34.40 2.81 -3.41
N THR A 434 33.66 3.04 -4.48
CA THR A 434 32.95 1.98 -5.21
C THR A 434 33.27 2.09 -6.68
N ILE A 435 33.81 1.04 -7.28
CA ILE A 435 33.97 0.92 -8.73
C ILE A 435 32.94 -0.04 -9.31
N VAL A 436 32.44 0.31 -10.48
CA VAL A 436 31.61 -0.56 -11.32
C VAL A 436 32.09 -0.43 -12.75
N TRP A 437 32.13 -1.54 -13.49
CA TRP A 437 32.44 -1.54 -14.91
C TRP A 437 31.48 -2.41 -15.70
N THR A 438 31.24 -2.00 -16.94
CA THR A 438 30.45 -2.75 -17.90
C THR A 438 31.35 -3.79 -18.56
N ASP A 439 31.45 -4.95 -17.91
CA ASP A 439 32.35 -6.05 -18.29
C ASP A 439 31.95 -6.65 -19.65
N PRO A 440 32.88 -7.11 -20.51
CA PRO A 440 32.52 -7.84 -21.71
C PRO A 440 31.69 -9.10 -21.37
N ARG A 441 30.87 -9.54 -22.33
CA ARG A 441 30.03 -10.74 -22.17
C ARG A 441 30.86 -11.95 -21.71
N GLY A 442 30.36 -12.65 -20.70
CA GLY A 442 30.97 -13.88 -20.20
C GLY A 442 30.76 -15.07 -21.13
N ASN A 443 31.43 -16.18 -20.87
CA ASN A 443 31.18 -17.43 -21.58
C ASN A 443 29.95 -18.13 -20.99
N VAL A 444 29.05 -18.60 -21.85
CA VAL A 444 27.91 -19.44 -21.43
C VAL A 444 28.41 -20.85 -21.20
N ASP A 445 28.12 -21.38 -20.02
CA ASP A 445 28.41 -22.77 -19.67
C ASP A 445 27.25 -23.70 -20.05
N ASN A 446 27.57 -24.81 -20.71
CA ASN A 446 26.62 -25.86 -21.11
C ASN A 446 26.41 -26.93 -20.03
N THR A 447 27.13 -26.88 -18.90
CA THR A 447 26.88 -27.78 -17.75
C THR A 447 25.81 -27.24 -16.80
N TYR A 448 25.34 -25.99 -16.99
CA TYR A 448 24.30 -25.27 -16.25
C TYR A 448 24.62 -24.96 -14.77
N LEU A 449 25.48 -25.76 -14.16
CA LEU A 449 25.82 -25.71 -12.73
C LEU A 449 27.25 -25.24 -12.48
N SER A 450 27.99 -24.78 -13.50
CA SER A 450 29.37 -24.33 -13.32
C SER A 450 29.49 -23.20 -12.30
N SER A 451 30.44 -23.36 -11.40
CA SER A 451 30.88 -22.34 -10.44
C SER A 451 32.07 -21.52 -10.92
N SER A 452 32.48 -21.69 -12.18
CA SER A 452 33.60 -20.93 -12.75
C SER A 452 33.20 -19.45 -12.93
N PRO A 453 34.04 -18.48 -12.51
CA PRO A 453 33.77 -17.06 -12.70
C PRO A 453 33.45 -16.71 -14.15
N VAL A 454 32.37 -15.95 -14.39
CA VAL A 454 32.05 -15.44 -15.73
C VAL A 454 32.63 -14.04 -16.01
N LEU A 455 33.36 -13.47 -15.04
CA LEU A 455 34.08 -12.20 -15.15
C LEU A 455 35.17 -12.30 -16.23
N ILE A 456 35.28 -11.28 -17.10
CA ILE A 456 36.27 -11.24 -18.18
C ILE A 456 37.42 -10.30 -17.83
N ASN A 457 37.10 -9.04 -17.53
CA ASN A 457 38.07 -8.04 -17.11
C ASN A 457 38.03 -7.93 -15.58
N ASP A 458 39.07 -8.44 -14.92
CA ASP A 458 39.27 -8.36 -13.47
C ASP A 458 39.95 -7.02 -13.13
N LEU A 459 39.16 -6.06 -12.63
CA LEU A 459 39.64 -4.78 -12.11
C LEU A 459 39.73 -4.84 -10.60
N ASP A 460 40.83 -4.30 -10.06
CA ASP A 460 41.14 -4.29 -8.64
C ASP A 460 41.13 -2.86 -8.07
N LEU A 461 40.29 -2.63 -7.06
CA LEU A 461 40.26 -1.43 -6.23
C LEU A 461 41.07 -1.68 -4.96
N ARG A 462 42.02 -0.79 -4.69
CA ARG A 462 42.73 -0.71 -3.41
C ARG A 462 42.74 0.72 -2.91
N ILE A 463 42.71 0.89 -1.60
CA ILE A 463 43.04 2.17 -0.95
C ILE A 463 44.28 1.94 -0.10
N SER A 464 45.28 2.81 -0.20
CA SER A 464 46.51 2.71 0.59
C SER A 464 46.83 4.01 1.32
N SER A 465 47.52 3.88 2.46
CA SER A 465 48.05 5.01 3.23
C SER A 465 49.25 4.55 4.04
N GLY A 466 50.46 4.97 3.64
CA GLY A 466 51.71 4.44 4.19
C GLY A 466 51.86 2.95 3.88
N SER A 467 52.08 2.11 4.89
CA SER A 467 52.17 0.65 4.76
C SER A 467 50.81 -0.07 4.78
N SER A 468 49.72 0.64 5.08
CA SER A 468 48.37 0.04 5.15
C SER A 468 47.74 -0.03 3.77
N THR A 469 47.16 -1.18 3.43
CA THR A 469 46.34 -1.41 2.23
C THR A 469 44.97 -1.95 2.64
N TYR A 470 43.90 -1.36 2.10
CA TYR A 470 42.52 -1.71 2.36
C TYR A 470 41.92 -2.37 1.11
N TYR A 471 41.15 -3.44 1.35
CA TYR A 471 40.60 -4.34 0.34
C TYR A 471 39.08 -4.20 0.22
N PRO A 472 38.49 -4.58 -0.93
CA PRO A 472 37.05 -4.55 -1.11
C PRO A 472 36.35 -5.60 -0.26
N TRP A 473 35.03 -5.46 -0.14
CA TRP A 473 34.16 -6.51 0.42
C TRP A 473 34.08 -7.71 -0.53
N ILE A 474 34.13 -8.92 0.05
CA ILE A 474 33.88 -10.20 -0.61
C ILE A 474 32.91 -11.04 0.21
N LEU A 475 32.13 -11.89 -0.46
CA LEU A 475 31.27 -12.89 0.17
C LEU A 475 31.79 -14.29 -0.11
N ASN A 476 31.48 -15.22 0.79
CA ASN A 476 31.78 -16.64 0.60
C ASN A 476 30.57 -17.35 -0.03
N PRO A 477 30.59 -17.73 -1.32
CA PRO A 477 29.45 -18.40 -1.96
C PRO A 477 29.20 -19.82 -1.42
N THR A 478 30.17 -20.44 -0.75
CA THR A 478 29.98 -21.77 -0.12
C THR A 478 29.26 -21.69 1.22
N VAL A 479 29.23 -20.51 1.86
CA VAL A 479 28.48 -20.25 3.09
C VAL A 479 27.68 -18.96 2.91
N PRO A 480 26.60 -18.98 2.11
CA PRO A 480 25.89 -17.77 1.68
C PRO A 480 25.35 -16.88 2.80
N SER A 481 25.08 -17.43 3.98
CA SER A 481 24.59 -16.67 5.13
C SER A 481 25.70 -15.99 5.95
N ALA A 482 26.98 -16.21 5.63
CA ALA A 482 28.09 -15.59 6.35
C ALA A 482 28.20 -14.11 6.01
N ALA A 483 28.60 -13.30 7.01
CA ALA A 483 28.87 -11.88 6.81
C ALA A 483 30.00 -11.65 5.79
N ALA A 484 29.96 -10.52 5.09
CA ALA A 484 31.03 -10.11 4.19
C ALA A 484 32.37 -9.95 4.92
N THR A 485 33.44 -10.25 4.21
CA THR A 485 34.82 -10.09 4.69
C THR A 485 35.61 -9.22 3.73
N LYS A 486 36.84 -8.84 4.07
CA LYS A 486 37.70 -8.05 3.20
C LYS A 486 38.68 -8.95 2.47
N GLY A 487 38.83 -8.77 1.16
CA GLY A 487 39.74 -9.58 0.37
C GLY A 487 39.80 -9.15 -1.09
N ASP A 488 40.59 -9.90 -1.87
CA ASP A 488 40.70 -9.74 -3.32
C ASP A 488 39.45 -10.33 -4.00
N ASP A 489 38.63 -9.49 -4.65
CA ASP A 489 37.47 -9.95 -5.41
C ASP A 489 37.94 -10.41 -6.80
N LYS A 490 37.38 -11.51 -7.28
CA LYS A 490 37.75 -12.14 -8.57
C LYS A 490 36.52 -12.56 -9.37
N ILE A 491 35.33 -12.20 -8.89
CA ILE A 491 34.06 -12.70 -9.40
C ILE A 491 33.11 -11.56 -9.75
N ASN A 492 33.07 -10.48 -8.96
CA ASN A 492 32.14 -9.38 -9.18
C ASN A 492 32.73 -8.32 -10.11
N ASN A 493 31.88 -7.70 -10.94
CA ASN A 493 32.21 -6.48 -11.69
C ASN A 493 31.91 -5.19 -10.89
N ILE A 494 31.91 -5.32 -9.57
CA ILE A 494 31.60 -4.28 -8.58
C ILE A 494 32.55 -4.51 -7.41
N GLU A 495 33.35 -3.50 -7.08
CA GLU A 495 34.17 -3.55 -5.87
C GLU A 495 33.91 -2.33 -4.99
N GLN A 496 33.81 -2.56 -3.69
CA GLN A 496 33.60 -1.50 -2.71
C GLN A 496 34.56 -1.62 -1.53
N VAL A 497 35.38 -0.58 -1.35
CA VAL A 497 36.23 -0.40 -0.17
C VAL A 497 35.58 0.64 0.73
N VAL A 498 35.44 0.30 2.01
CA VAL A 498 34.94 1.20 3.07
C VAL A 498 35.99 1.21 4.18
N ILE A 499 36.45 2.40 4.55
CA ILE A 499 37.35 2.62 5.68
C ILE A 499 36.58 3.35 6.76
N ASP A 500 35.99 2.58 7.68
CA ASP A 500 35.22 3.17 8.79
C ASP A 500 36.14 3.96 9.72
N SER A 501 37.35 3.48 9.96
CA SER A 501 38.35 4.13 10.80
C SER A 501 39.27 5.06 10.00
N VAL A 502 38.70 6.03 9.29
CA VAL A 502 39.49 7.03 8.57
C VAL A 502 40.18 8.00 9.56
N VAL A 503 41.36 8.53 9.21
CA VAL A 503 42.02 9.61 9.97
C VAL A 503 41.81 10.91 9.20
N PRO A 504 41.02 11.87 9.72
CA PRO A 504 40.78 13.15 9.08
C PRO A 504 42.10 13.89 8.77
N GLY A 505 42.16 14.57 7.64
CA GLY A 505 43.34 15.30 7.18
C GLY A 505 44.51 14.43 6.69
N LYS A 506 44.42 13.10 6.81
CA LYS A 506 45.41 12.16 6.26
C LYS A 506 45.17 11.91 4.78
N SER A 507 46.26 11.78 4.02
CA SER A 507 46.23 11.40 2.60
C SER A 507 46.08 9.88 2.43
N TYR A 508 45.23 9.51 1.49
CA TYR A 508 44.98 8.15 1.02
C TYR A 508 45.10 8.11 -0.51
N THR A 509 45.71 7.06 -1.03
CA THR A 509 45.80 6.83 -2.48
C THR A 509 44.83 5.73 -2.85
N ILE A 510 43.84 6.07 -3.68
CA ILE A 510 42.91 5.12 -4.27
C ILE A 510 43.53 4.68 -5.59
N THR A 511 43.66 3.37 -5.78
CA THR A 511 44.25 2.77 -6.97
C THR A 511 43.26 1.81 -7.59
N VAL A 512 43.00 1.98 -8.89
CA VAL A 512 42.29 1.01 -9.73
C VAL A 512 43.29 0.39 -10.70
N SER A 513 43.51 -0.91 -10.58
CA SER A 513 44.40 -1.69 -11.45
C SER A 513 43.63 -2.83 -12.12
N ASN A 514 44.32 -3.66 -12.90
CA ASN A 514 43.73 -4.88 -13.47
C ASN A 514 44.67 -6.08 -13.31
N LYS A 515 44.08 -7.27 -13.26
CA LYS A 515 44.83 -8.52 -13.41
C LYS A 515 44.90 -8.92 -14.89
N GLY A 516 45.97 -9.61 -15.26
CA GLY A 516 46.17 -10.12 -16.62
C GLY A 516 46.13 -9.03 -17.70
N THR A 517 45.64 -9.41 -18.88
CA THR A 517 45.43 -8.47 -20.00
C THR A 517 43.94 -8.20 -20.16
N LEU A 518 43.55 -6.94 -20.22
CA LEU A 518 42.16 -6.56 -20.47
C LEU A 518 41.73 -6.96 -21.89
N SER A 519 40.56 -7.56 -22.02
CA SER A 519 39.92 -7.82 -23.31
C SER A 519 39.72 -6.48 -24.05
N GLY A 520 40.17 -6.41 -25.30
CA GLY A 520 40.20 -5.16 -26.08
C GLY A 520 41.29 -4.15 -25.67
N GLY A 521 42.19 -4.52 -24.76
CA GLY A 521 43.32 -3.70 -24.30
C GLY A 521 42.98 -2.60 -23.28
N SER A 522 41.69 -2.34 -23.06
CA SER A 522 41.22 -1.33 -22.10
C SER A 522 39.81 -1.65 -21.58
N GLN A 523 39.45 -1.09 -20.42
CA GLN A 523 38.11 -1.21 -19.82
C GLN A 523 37.66 0.12 -19.25
N ALA A 524 36.48 0.59 -19.68
CA ALA A 524 35.81 1.72 -19.06
C ALA A 524 35.27 1.33 -17.67
N PHE A 525 35.51 2.18 -16.67
CA PHE A 525 34.97 2.00 -15.31
C PHE A 525 34.42 3.32 -14.76
N SER A 526 33.54 3.20 -13.78
CA SER A 526 32.96 4.33 -13.05
C SER A 526 33.33 4.18 -11.58
N MET A 527 33.69 5.28 -10.92
CA MET A 527 34.08 5.31 -9.52
C MET A 527 33.30 6.39 -8.77
N ILE A 528 32.68 6.00 -7.66
CA ILE A 528 32.04 6.92 -6.72
C ILE A 528 32.90 6.94 -5.44
N LEU A 529 33.31 8.13 -5.03
CA LEU A 529 34.09 8.39 -3.82
C LEU A 529 33.29 9.27 -2.86
N SER A 530 33.32 8.94 -1.57
CA SER A 530 32.78 9.80 -0.51
C SER A 530 33.72 9.86 0.69
N GLY A 531 33.54 10.87 1.54
CA GLY A 531 34.39 11.08 2.73
C GLY A 531 35.76 11.67 2.40
N ILE A 532 35.89 12.33 1.24
CA ILE A 532 37.09 13.03 0.77
C ILE A 532 36.94 14.55 1.00
N GLY A 533 37.88 15.35 0.48
CA GLY A 533 37.80 16.82 0.51
C GLY A 533 38.22 17.45 1.84
N GLY A 534 38.94 16.72 2.68
CA GLY A 534 39.50 17.24 3.93
C GLY A 534 40.71 18.15 3.72
N ALA A 535 41.16 18.77 4.81
CA ALA A 535 42.38 19.56 4.85
C ALA A 535 43.42 18.90 5.77
N THR A 536 44.70 18.97 5.39
CA THR A 536 45.79 18.48 6.24
C THR A 536 45.96 19.39 7.45
N TYR A 537 45.98 18.81 8.64
CA TYR A 537 46.25 19.54 9.87
C TYR A 537 47.66 20.15 9.87
N CYS A 538 47.79 21.30 10.51
CA CYS A 538 49.08 21.94 10.72
C CYS A 538 50.07 21.02 11.46
N THR A 539 51.34 21.07 11.07
CA THR A 539 52.41 20.38 11.77
C THR A 539 52.78 21.14 13.05
N THR A 540 53.03 20.42 14.14
CA THR A 540 53.70 20.97 15.33
C THR A 540 55.04 20.26 15.47
N SER A 541 56.07 20.99 15.88
CA SER A 541 57.33 20.39 16.26
C SER A 541 57.87 21.07 17.50
N SER A 542 58.22 20.28 18.51
CA SER A 542 59.27 20.71 19.41
C SER A 542 60.60 20.52 18.69
N SER A 543 61.55 21.43 18.90
CA SER A 543 62.94 21.20 18.46
C SER A 543 63.38 19.79 18.91
N THR A 544 64.36 19.16 18.27
CA THR A 544 64.84 17.78 18.54
C THR A 544 65.35 17.50 19.98
N ASN A 545 64.99 18.33 20.95
CA ASN A 545 65.28 18.27 22.36
C ASN A 545 64.55 17.09 23.00
N THR A 546 65.32 16.23 23.66
CA THR A 546 64.81 15.10 24.46
C THR A 546 64.60 15.48 25.93
N THR A 547 64.43 16.77 26.20
CA THR A 547 64.41 17.37 27.56
C THR A 547 63.15 18.20 27.77
N GLY A 548 62.75 18.39 29.03
CA GLY A 548 61.55 19.14 29.42
C GLY A 548 60.28 18.29 29.56
N SER A 549 59.14 18.95 29.47
CA SER A 549 57.82 18.37 29.75
C SER A 549 57.39 17.30 28.76
N ARG A 550 56.82 16.21 29.28
CA ARG A 550 56.18 15.13 28.52
C ARG A 550 54.83 14.74 29.13
N ILE A 551 54.00 14.08 28.35
CA ILE A 551 52.72 13.51 28.76
C ILE A 551 52.94 12.01 29.05
N ASP A 552 52.61 11.56 30.26
CA ASP A 552 52.73 10.16 30.66
C ASP A 552 51.45 9.36 30.35
N SER A 553 50.27 9.97 30.46
CA SER A 553 49.00 9.33 30.09
C SER A 553 47.85 10.32 29.87
N VAL A 554 46.86 9.88 29.09
CA VAL A 554 45.63 10.61 28.77
C VAL A 554 44.42 9.70 28.96
N ALA A 555 43.42 10.16 29.70
CA ALA A 555 42.09 9.55 29.77
C ALA A 555 41.02 10.53 29.27
N PHE A 556 40.23 10.11 28.28
CA PHE A 556 39.15 10.91 27.68
C PHE A 556 38.09 10.01 27.03
N SER A 557 36.83 10.12 27.42
CA SER A 557 35.77 9.18 27.02
C SER A 557 36.20 7.72 27.27
N ASN A 558 36.23 6.87 26.24
CA ASN A 558 36.70 5.49 26.28
C ASN A 558 38.21 5.32 26.06
N ILE A 559 38.98 6.41 25.91
CA ILE A 559 40.45 6.35 25.83
C ILE A 559 41.03 6.33 27.24
N ALA A 560 41.93 5.37 27.49
CA ALA A 560 42.81 5.33 28.64
C ALA A 560 44.22 4.95 28.14
N ASN A 561 44.94 5.94 27.59
CA ASN A 561 46.24 5.74 26.95
C ASN A 561 47.38 6.01 27.93
N LYS A 562 48.32 5.08 28.06
CA LYS A 562 49.56 5.25 28.81
C LYS A 562 50.73 5.21 27.83
N ASN A 563 51.54 6.26 27.83
CA ASN A 563 52.69 6.36 26.94
C ASN A 563 53.78 5.34 27.30
N ALA A 564 54.51 4.90 26.27
CA ALA A 564 55.74 4.15 26.47
C ALA A 564 56.79 5.02 27.17
N ALA A 565 57.69 4.39 27.93
CA ALA A 565 58.77 5.12 28.59
C ALA A 565 59.67 5.83 27.56
N GLY A 566 59.94 7.12 27.77
CA GLY A 566 60.75 7.95 26.87
C GLY A 566 60.21 9.37 26.75
N HIS A 567 60.89 10.20 25.95
CA HIS A 567 60.45 11.55 25.59
C HIS A 567 60.21 11.62 24.09
N SER A 568 59.07 12.18 23.68
CA SER A 568 58.77 12.49 22.29
C SER A 568 58.27 13.92 22.18
N SER A 569 58.69 14.63 21.14
CA SER A 569 58.16 15.96 20.82
C SER A 569 56.75 15.90 20.22
N TYR A 570 56.42 14.78 19.57
CA TYR A 570 55.15 14.52 18.93
C TYR A 570 54.80 13.04 19.01
N SER A 571 53.60 12.71 19.50
CA SER A 571 53.09 11.34 19.56
C SER A 571 51.77 11.22 18.80
N ASN A 572 51.71 10.33 17.82
CA ASN A 572 50.51 10.08 17.02
C ASN A 572 49.72 8.89 17.58
N PHE A 573 48.59 9.16 18.22
CA PHE A 573 47.67 8.17 18.77
C PHE A 573 46.32 8.17 18.03
N THR A 574 46.28 8.57 16.76
CA THR A 574 45.05 8.57 15.93
C THR A 574 44.49 7.16 15.65
N ASN A 575 45.22 6.10 16.01
CA ASN A 575 44.70 4.74 16.07
C ASN A 575 43.74 4.52 17.27
N LEU A 576 43.82 5.35 18.31
CA LEU A 576 42.89 5.38 19.44
C LEU A 576 41.75 6.36 19.14
N THR A 577 40.51 5.92 19.34
CA THR A 577 39.31 6.72 19.01
C THR A 577 38.44 6.95 20.23
N ALA A 578 38.18 8.21 20.54
CA ALA A 578 37.21 8.62 21.54
C ALA A 578 35.81 8.66 20.93
N ASN A 579 34.86 7.94 21.50
CA ASN A 579 33.46 8.04 21.15
C ASN A 579 32.86 9.21 21.91
N ILE A 580 32.39 10.22 21.19
CA ILE A 580 31.76 11.41 21.77
C ILE A 580 30.33 11.54 21.26
N GLN A 581 29.47 12.16 22.05
CA GLN A 581 28.08 12.41 21.70
C GLN A 581 27.84 13.92 21.59
N PRO A 582 26.84 14.39 20.82
CA PRO A 582 26.37 15.77 20.90
C PRO A 582 25.97 16.18 22.33
N ASN A 583 26.23 17.43 22.71
CA ASN A 583 25.89 18.01 24.03
C ASN A 583 26.28 17.16 25.25
N GLN A 584 27.38 16.42 25.15
CA GLN A 584 27.92 15.60 26.23
C GLN A 584 28.96 16.38 27.02
N THR A 585 28.99 16.20 28.33
CA THR A 585 30.12 16.65 29.16
C THR A 585 30.98 15.45 29.53
N ILE A 586 32.27 15.51 29.18
CA ILE A 586 33.22 14.40 29.31
C ILE A 586 34.43 14.88 30.13
N PRO A 587 34.79 14.20 31.22
CA PRO A 587 36.03 14.52 31.93
C PRO A 587 37.25 14.10 31.09
N ILE A 588 38.28 14.94 31.11
CA ILE A 588 39.62 14.65 30.60
C ILE A 588 40.62 14.68 31.75
N THR A 589 41.50 13.69 31.81
CA THR A 589 42.61 13.63 32.76
C THR A 589 43.91 13.41 32.00
N ILE A 590 44.91 14.27 32.24
CA ILE A 590 46.22 14.21 31.60
C ILE A 590 47.28 14.20 32.70
N HIS A 591 48.05 13.12 32.78
CA HIS A 591 49.21 13.05 33.66
C HIS A 591 50.46 13.50 32.89
N VAL A 592 51.20 14.43 33.47
CA VAL A 592 52.39 15.03 32.85
C VAL A 592 53.59 14.94 33.78
N ASN A 593 54.77 14.91 33.19
CA ASN A 593 56.04 14.70 33.88
C ASN A 593 57.17 15.45 33.16
N SER A 594 58.37 15.45 33.72
CA SER A 594 59.57 15.99 33.10
C SER A 594 60.54 14.88 32.72
N SER A 595 61.26 15.08 31.62
CA SER A 595 62.32 14.17 31.15
C SER A 595 63.71 14.58 31.63
N ASP A 596 63.76 15.66 32.40
CA ASP A 596 64.92 16.26 33.04
C ASP A 596 64.55 16.76 34.45
N ASN A 597 65.48 17.43 35.13
CA ASN A 597 65.24 18.03 36.44
C ASN A 597 64.61 19.44 36.35
N SER A 598 63.94 19.77 35.24
CA SER A 598 63.29 21.09 35.06
C SER A 598 62.16 21.28 36.07
N SER A 599 62.18 22.42 36.75
CA SER A 599 61.11 22.88 37.64
C SER A 599 60.15 23.87 36.97
N ALA A 600 60.21 24.01 35.63
CA ALA A 600 59.37 24.92 34.89
C ALA A 600 57.88 24.63 35.13
N ASN A 601 57.07 25.69 35.18
CA ASN A 601 55.62 25.53 35.17
C ASN A 601 55.17 25.04 33.79
N ARG A 602 54.13 24.21 33.76
CA ARG A 602 53.69 23.53 32.55
C ARG A 602 52.33 24.02 32.11
N VAL A 603 52.19 24.29 30.83
CA VAL A 603 50.90 24.67 30.22
C VAL A 603 50.39 23.52 29.38
N VAL A 604 49.18 23.08 29.69
CA VAL A 604 48.40 22.15 28.88
C VAL A 604 47.31 22.94 28.16
N LYS A 605 47.16 22.69 26.86
CA LYS A 605 45.99 23.10 26.09
C LYS A 605 45.43 21.93 25.30
N VAL A 606 44.11 21.83 25.28
CA VAL A 606 43.37 20.81 24.54
C VAL A 606 42.56 21.49 23.46
N TYR A 607 42.68 20.98 22.24
CA TYR A 607 41.97 21.44 21.05
C TYR A 607 41.20 20.27 20.44
N ILE A 608 39.99 20.52 19.95
CA ILE A 608 39.18 19.53 19.24
C ILE A 608 38.58 20.20 18.01
N ASP A 609 38.90 19.69 16.83
CA ASP A 609 38.28 20.12 15.57
C ASP A 609 36.92 19.43 15.44
N PHE A 610 35.86 20.11 15.89
CA PHE A 610 34.50 19.56 15.91
C PHE A 610 33.81 19.61 14.55
N ASN A 611 34.25 20.49 13.65
CA ASN A 611 33.60 20.72 12.35
C ASN A 611 34.35 20.05 11.19
N ASN A 612 35.50 19.42 11.47
CA ASN A 612 36.35 18.68 10.57
C ASN A 612 36.91 19.53 9.42
N ASN A 613 37.21 20.80 9.67
CA ASN A 613 37.78 21.67 8.64
C ASN A 613 39.31 21.62 8.56
N GLY A 614 39.97 20.82 9.42
CA GLY A 614 41.42 20.66 9.45
C GLY A 614 42.18 21.76 10.19
N THR A 615 41.45 22.64 10.90
CA THR A 615 42.02 23.70 11.73
C THR A 615 41.56 23.56 13.18
N PHE A 616 42.17 24.33 14.08
CA PHE A 616 41.82 24.38 15.51
C PHE A 616 41.56 25.82 15.96
N THR A 617 41.21 26.69 15.01
CA THR A 617 41.13 28.14 15.20
C THR A 617 39.71 28.63 15.41
N ASP A 618 38.71 27.78 15.20
CA ASP A 618 37.32 28.20 15.32
C ASP A 618 36.89 28.35 16.78
N ALA A 619 35.89 29.20 16.99
CA ALA A 619 35.30 29.40 18.30
C ALA A 619 34.72 28.07 18.83
N GLY A 620 35.17 27.65 20.01
CA GLY A 620 34.75 26.40 20.66
C GLY A 620 35.68 25.21 20.42
N GLU A 621 36.70 25.32 19.55
CA GLU A 621 37.67 24.24 19.32
C GLU A 621 38.79 24.22 20.34
N PHE A 622 39.13 25.36 20.95
CA PHE A 622 39.92 25.38 22.18
C PHE A 622 39.01 25.05 23.37
N VAL A 623 39.18 23.86 23.95
CA VAL A 623 38.21 23.31 24.91
C VAL A 623 38.68 23.35 26.37
N ALA A 624 39.98 23.34 26.64
CA ALA A 624 40.49 23.33 28.01
C ALA A 624 41.95 23.79 28.12
N SER A 625 42.28 24.39 29.28
CA SER A 625 43.67 24.71 29.66
C SER A 625 43.82 24.99 31.15
N ASN A 626 45.05 24.83 31.67
CA ASN A 626 45.44 25.26 33.00
C ASN A 626 46.07 26.67 33.04
N VAL A 627 45.99 27.49 31.98
CA VAL A 627 46.62 28.84 31.96
C VAL A 627 46.14 29.73 33.12
N ALA A 628 44.90 29.57 33.58
CA ALA A 628 44.34 30.34 34.71
C ALA A 628 45.00 29.99 36.05
N ASP A 629 45.61 28.81 36.17
CA ASP A 629 46.38 28.37 37.34
C ASP A 629 47.59 27.55 36.87
N ILE A 630 48.57 28.26 36.30
CA ILE A 630 49.82 27.65 35.78
C ILE A 630 50.62 26.93 36.88
N SER A 631 50.43 27.31 38.15
CA SER A 631 51.06 26.65 39.30
C SER A 631 50.48 25.28 39.63
N SER A 632 49.28 24.95 39.14
CA SER A 632 48.64 23.64 39.34
C SER A 632 49.48 22.46 38.84
N ILE A 633 50.44 22.71 37.94
CA ILE A 633 51.35 21.71 37.37
C ILE A 633 52.79 22.28 37.37
N SER A 634 53.47 22.14 38.51
CA SER A 634 54.83 22.63 38.75
C SER A 634 55.78 21.52 39.20
N GLY A 635 57.09 21.77 39.28
CA GLY A 635 58.07 20.78 39.77
C GLY A 635 58.40 19.71 38.72
N THR A 636 58.46 18.44 39.10
CA THR A 636 58.81 17.33 38.17
C THR A 636 57.60 16.71 37.45
N GLY A 637 56.35 17.05 37.80
CA GLY A 637 55.16 16.50 37.14
C GLY A 637 53.85 16.93 37.81
N GLY A 638 52.71 16.47 37.29
CA GLY A 638 51.40 16.79 37.84
C GLY A 638 50.25 16.15 37.06
N THR A 639 49.02 16.49 37.45
CA THR A 639 47.79 16.00 36.79
C THR A 639 46.92 17.18 36.40
N PHE A 640 46.57 17.26 35.12
CA PHE A 640 45.56 18.18 34.61
C PHE A 640 44.21 17.47 34.54
N THR A 641 43.15 18.11 35.04
CA THR A 641 41.78 17.65 34.86
C THR A 641 40.88 18.77 34.35
N ALA A 642 39.96 18.45 33.45
CA ALA A 642 38.94 19.39 32.98
C ALA A 642 37.67 18.63 32.55
N ASN A 643 36.56 19.35 32.42
CA ASN A 643 35.34 18.85 31.79
C ASN A 643 35.19 19.49 30.42
N ILE A 644 35.10 18.67 29.37
CA ILE A 644 34.90 19.12 27.99
C ILE A 644 33.42 18.95 27.64
N THR A 645 32.77 20.02 27.20
CA THR A 645 31.40 19.97 26.68
C THR A 645 31.42 19.98 25.16
N THR A 646 30.79 18.99 24.53
CA THR A 646 30.71 18.88 23.08
C THR A 646 29.55 19.73 22.51
N PRO A 647 29.62 20.22 21.25
CA PRO A 647 28.54 20.99 20.64
C PRO A 647 27.27 20.18 20.33
N ASN A 648 26.12 20.86 20.21
CA ASN A 648 24.83 20.28 19.80
C ASN A 648 24.81 19.83 18.32
N GLY A 649 25.57 20.50 17.45
CA GLY A 649 25.53 20.31 15.99
C GLY A 649 26.41 19.19 15.44
N LEU A 650 26.92 18.30 16.30
CA LEU A 650 27.79 17.21 15.86
C LEU A 650 27.00 16.19 15.03
N THR A 651 27.52 15.85 13.86
CA THR A 651 26.89 14.86 12.97
C THR A 651 27.37 13.45 13.31
N VAL A 652 26.44 12.55 13.65
CA VAL A 652 26.75 11.15 13.97
C VAL A 652 27.46 10.46 12.81
N GLY A 653 28.51 9.71 13.11
CA GLY A 653 29.36 9.02 12.14
C GLY A 653 30.58 9.83 11.69
N ASN A 654 30.63 11.14 11.97
CA ASN A 654 31.80 11.95 11.67
C ASN A 654 32.97 11.62 12.59
N TYR A 655 34.18 11.79 12.05
CA TYR A 655 35.46 11.69 12.73
C TYR A 655 36.17 13.03 12.71
N GLY A 656 36.87 13.37 13.79
CA GLY A 656 37.75 14.55 13.86
C GLY A 656 39.00 14.25 14.69
N ILE A 657 39.83 15.28 14.89
CA ILE A 657 41.07 15.18 15.67
C ILE A 657 40.94 15.97 16.97
N MET A 658 41.39 15.35 18.07
CA MET A 658 41.72 16.03 19.32
C MET A 658 43.24 16.16 19.42
N ARG A 659 43.71 17.39 19.64
CA ARG A 659 45.13 17.72 19.84
C ARG A 659 45.38 18.22 21.24
N ILE A 660 46.35 17.62 21.93
CA ILE A 660 46.84 18.05 23.23
C ILE A 660 48.23 18.65 23.03
N VAL A 661 48.44 19.88 23.49
CA VAL A 661 49.75 20.53 23.47
C VAL A 661 50.19 20.81 24.90
N LEU A 662 51.32 20.21 25.28
CA LEU A 662 52.02 20.46 26.54
C LEU A 662 53.29 21.25 26.25
N GLN A 663 53.49 22.35 26.97
CA GLN A 663 54.67 23.20 26.80
C GLN A 663 55.18 23.73 28.15
N ASP A 664 56.50 23.85 28.30
CA ASP A 664 57.11 24.62 29.40
C ASP A 664 56.77 26.12 29.28
N SER A 665 56.37 26.75 30.38
CA SER A 665 56.15 28.20 30.44
C SER A 665 57.48 28.94 30.62
N VAL A 666 57.87 29.71 29.62
CA VAL A 666 59.01 30.64 29.73
C VAL A 666 58.48 32.01 30.13
N GLY A 667 58.79 32.48 31.34
CA GLY A 667 58.39 33.82 31.81
C GLY A 667 56.89 34.00 32.14
N GLY A 668 56.15 32.90 32.37
CA GLY A 668 54.75 32.96 32.84
C GLY A 668 53.69 33.20 31.76
N THR A 669 54.08 33.41 30.50
CA THR A 669 53.16 33.60 29.36
C THR A 669 53.61 32.76 28.17
N ALA A 670 53.08 31.55 28.04
CA ALA A 670 53.31 30.74 26.86
C ALA A 670 52.20 30.98 25.82
N THR A 671 52.59 31.40 24.62
CA THR A 671 51.76 31.35 23.40
C THR A 671 51.62 29.90 22.93
N VAL A 672 51.00 29.06 23.77
CA VAL A 672 50.66 27.68 23.40
C VAL A 672 49.54 27.73 22.39
N GLY A 673 49.80 27.23 21.17
CA GLY A 673 48.86 27.17 20.07
C GLY A 673 48.89 25.79 19.44
N ALA A 674 47.76 25.35 18.89
CA ALA A 674 47.60 24.02 18.27
C ALA A 674 48.54 23.77 17.08
N CYS A 675 49.09 24.84 16.49
CA CYS A 675 49.95 24.81 15.30
C CYS A 675 51.33 25.43 15.54
N ASN A 676 51.67 25.74 16.79
CA ASN A 676 52.92 26.44 17.10
C ASN A 676 54.07 25.45 17.28
N ASN A 677 55.29 25.88 16.95
CA ASN A 677 56.51 25.21 17.39
C ASN A 677 56.94 25.74 18.75
N TYR A 678 57.53 24.89 19.58
CA TYR A 678 57.94 25.26 20.93
C TYR A 678 59.25 24.56 21.35
N PRO A 679 60.05 25.13 22.26
CA PRO A 679 61.38 24.57 22.57
C PRO A 679 61.32 23.25 23.34
N ASN A 680 60.46 23.18 24.37
CA ASN A 680 60.33 22.04 25.29
C ASN A 680 58.84 21.71 25.50
N GLY A 681 58.47 20.45 25.28
CA GLY A 681 57.09 20.00 25.38
C GLY A 681 56.77 18.83 24.43
N GLU A 682 55.50 18.45 24.42
CA GLU A 682 54.97 17.34 23.61
C GLU A 682 53.60 17.72 23.01
N THR A 683 53.37 17.35 21.76
CA THR A 683 52.03 17.34 21.15
C THR A 683 51.54 15.91 21.00
N GLN A 684 50.28 15.65 21.30
CA GLN A 684 49.63 14.38 21.01
C GLN A 684 48.34 14.56 20.23
N ASP A 685 48.17 13.74 19.21
CA ASP A 685 46.94 13.69 18.40
C ASP A 685 46.18 12.39 18.65
N TYR A 686 44.88 12.52 18.88
CA TYR A 686 43.92 11.44 19.05
C TYR A 686 42.77 11.62 18.07
N ARG A 687 42.10 10.53 17.69
CA ARG A 687 40.87 10.61 16.88
C ARG A 687 39.65 10.64 17.78
N PHE A 688 38.58 11.31 17.37
CA PHE A 688 37.26 11.06 17.92
C PHE A 688 36.28 10.60 16.84
N LYS A 689 35.20 9.94 17.27
CA LYS A 689 34.03 9.58 16.45
C LYS A 689 32.79 10.12 17.15
N VAL A 690 31.95 10.83 16.42
CA VAL A 690 30.61 11.19 16.90
C VAL A 690 29.74 9.94 16.82
N VAL A 691 29.30 9.43 17.97
CA VAL A 691 28.36 8.31 18.08
C VAL A 691 26.97 8.84 18.36
N SER A 692 25.95 7.99 18.15
CA SER A 692 24.57 8.34 18.49
C SER A 692 24.48 8.83 19.95
N PRO A 693 23.74 9.91 20.22
CA PRO A 693 23.45 10.31 21.60
C PRO A 693 22.83 9.16 22.39
N ASN A 694 23.02 9.14 23.71
CA ASN A 694 22.29 8.19 24.55
C ASN A 694 20.80 8.56 24.57
N ASN A 695 20.51 9.83 24.83
CA ASN A 695 19.15 10.34 24.94
C ASN A 695 18.88 11.30 23.77
N ASP A 696 18.09 10.86 22.79
CA ASP A 696 17.64 11.68 21.66
C ASP A 696 16.25 11.17 21.25
N VAL A 697 15.24 12.01 21.44
CA VAL A 697 13.84 11.77 21.11
C VAL A 697 13.38 12.85 20.14
N ALA A 698 13.02 12.41 18.94
CA ALA A 698 12.43 13.28 17.94
C ALA A 698 10.92 13.13 17.86
N VAL A 699 10.23 14.24 17.59
CA VAL A 699 8.88 14.20 17.00
C VAL A 699 9.04 14.19 15.49
N VAL A 700 8.83 13.03 14.87
CA VAL A 700 9.12 12.78 13.45
C VAL A 700 8.12 13.51 12.55
N ASN A 701 6.82 13.32 12.82
CA ASN A 701 5.74 13.96 12.07
C ASN A 701 4.42 13.97 12.86
N ILE A 702 3.51 14.83 12.41
CA ILE A 702 2.10 14.82 12.82
C ILE A 702 1.35 13.89 11.86
N VAL A 703 0.76 12.83 12.39
CA VAL A 703 0.14 11.72 11.64
C VAL A 703 -1.34 11.98 11.36
N SER A 704 -2.03 12.62 12.29
CA SER A 704 -3.44 12.99 12.17
C SER A 704 -3.76 14.15 13.11
N PRO A 705 -4.55 15.17 12.71
CA PRO A 705 -5.27 15.26 11.43
C PRO A 705 -4.38 15.68 10.25
N ASN A 706 -4.79 15.28 9.04
CA ASN A 706 -4.12 15.62 7.78
C ASN A 706 -5.00 16.58 6.96
N SER A 707 -4.43 17.17 5.91
CA SER A 707 -5.21 18.04 5.02
C SER A 707 -6.38 17.24 4.41
N GLY A 708 -7.60 17.79 4.47
CA GLY A 708 -8.80 17.09 4.04
C GLY A 708 -9.46 16.19 5.10
N THR A 709 -8.92 16.11 6.33
CA THR A 709 -9.65 15.53 7.47
C THR A 709 -10.94 16.31 7.69
N CYS A 710 -12.05 15.59 7.92
CA CYS A 710 -13.34 16.23 8.19
C CYS A 710 -13.38 16.86 9.57
N SER A 711 -14.10 17.97 9.68
CA SER A 711 -14.39 18.62 10.96
C SER A 711 -15.01 17.64 11.95
N ASN A 712 -14.60 17.76 13.19
CA ASN A 712 -14.95 16.85 14.27
C ASN A 712 -14.88 17.60 15.60
N GLY A 713 -15.95 17.53 16.39
CA GLY A 713 -15.98 18.10 17.74
C GLY A 713 -15.00 17.44 18.71
N ASN A 714 -14.59 16.20 18.43
CA ASN A 714 -13.66 15.41 19.23
C ASN A 714 -12.54 14.84 18.34
N GLN A 715 -11.76 15.72 17.70
CA GLN A 715 -10.61 15.33 16.89
C GLN A 715 -9.39 14.99 17.76
N PHE A 716 -8.89 13.75 17.67
CA PHE A 716 -7.64 13.37 18.31
C PHE A 716 -6.43 13.78 17.47
N LEU A 717 -5.36 14.15 18.15
CA LEU A 717 -4.05 14.43 17.55
C LEU A 717 -3.16 13.19 17.70
N VAL A 718 -2.50 12.79 16.61
CA VAL A 718 -1.56 11.67 16.58
C VAL A 718 -0.23 12.18 16.06
N VAL A 719 0.85 11.81 16.74
CA VAL A 719 2.23 12.16 16.37
C VAL A 719 3.09 10.91 16.36
N ALA A 720 4.01 10.81 15.40
CA ALA A 720 5.04 9.78 15.46
C ALA A 720 6.23 10.31 16.25
N VAL A 721 6.66 9.52 17.23
CA VAL A 721 7.77 9.86 18.11
C VAL A 721 8.82 8.77 17.97
N LYS A 722 10.08 9.16 17.84
CA LYS A 722 11.19 8.25 17.64
C LYS A 722 12.25 8.49 18.70
N ASN A 723 12.79 7.41 19.26
CA ASN A 723 14.03 7.47 20.04
C ASN A 723 15.19 7.23 19.08
N ASN A 724 15.90 8.30 18.69
CA ASN A 724 17.16 8.18 17.95
C ASN A 724 18.35 7.87 18.87
N GLY A 725 18.13 7.94 20.18
CA GLY A 725 19.10 7.60 21.19
C GLY A 725 19.43 6.12 21.25
N SER A 726 20.60 5.81 21.81
CA SER A 726 21.09 4.45 22.00
C SER A 726 20.54 3.76 23.26
N VAL A 727 19.82 4.48 24.12
CA VAL A 727 19.19 3.91 25.34
C VAL A 727 17.69 4.16 25.38
N ASP A 728 16.95 3.21 25.96
CA ASP A 728 15.51 3.32 26.16
C ASP A 728 15.16 4.57 26.97
N GLN A 729 14.14 5.32 26.52
CA GLN A 729 13.68 6.53 27.16
C GLN A 729 12.36 6.28 27.88
N ALA A 730 12.35 6.43 29.21
CA ALA A 730 11.15 6.31 30.01
C ALA A 730 10.49 7.68 30.22
N ASN A 731 9.16 7.69 30.34
CA ASN A 731 8.34 8.86 30.64
C ASN A 731 8.59 10.06 29.72
N VAL A 732 8.67 9.82 28.41
CA VAL A 732 8.94 10.85 27.41
C VAL A 732 7.78 11.86 27.39
N PRO A 733 7.99 13.12 27.80
CA PRO A 733 6.94 14.12 27.81
C PRO A 733 6.69 14.63 26.38
N LEU A 734 5.43 14.73 25.99
CA LEU A 734 4.99 15.22 24.70
C LEU A 734 4.01 16.37 24.88
N VAL A 735 4.21 17.42 24.11
CA VAL A 735 3.37 18.61 24.11
C VAL A 735 2.93 18.89 22.68
N ALA A 736 1.72 19.38 22.50
CA ALA A 736 1.26 19.92 21.24
C ALA A 736 0.50 21.22 21.45
N THR A 737 0.77 22.21 20.61
CA THR A 737 0.05 23.47 20.54
C THR A 737 -0.68 23.52 19.20
N ILE A 738 -2.00 23.71 19.26
CA ILE A 738 -2.90 23.77 18.12
C ILE A 738 -3.40 25.19 18.03
N THR A 739 -3.08 25.88 16.95
CA THR A 739 -3.38 27.31 16.77
C THR A 739 -4.29 27.54 15.58
N ASN A 740 -5.31 28.38 15.74
CA ASN A 740 -6.19 28.87 14.68
C ASN A 740 -6.45 30.36 14.94
N GLY A 741 -5.74 31.23 14.21
CA GLY A 741 -5.71 32.66 14.51
C GLY A 741 -5.18 32.93 15.92
N ALA A 742 -5.98 33.60 16.77
CA ALA A 742 -5.63 33.89 18.16
C ALA A 742 -5.95 32.74 19.14
N SER A 743 -6.70 31.72 18.73
CA SER A 743 -7.07 30.59 19.59
C SER A 743 -5.92 29.58 19.66
N VAL A 744 -5.49 29.23 20.88
CA VAL A 744 -4.45 28.24 21.15
C VAL A 744 -5.00 27.16 22.08
N THR A 745 -4.89 25.89 21.68
CA THR A 745 -5.17 24.72 22.53
C THR A 745 -3.86 23.97 22.76
N THR A 746 -3.54 23.70 24.02
CA THR A 746 -2.35 22.93 24.39
C THR A 746 -2.77 21.54 24.88
N LEU A 747 -2.21 20.50 24.27
CA LEU A 747 -2.34 19.12 24.69
C LEU A 747 -1.02 18.66 25.30
N THR A 748 -1.10 17.89 26.38
CA THR A 748 0.07 17.27 27.02
C THR A 748 -0.16 15.76 27.13
N GLY A 749 0.94 15.02 27.08
CA GLY A 749 0.95 13.57 27.17
C GLY A 749 2.32 13.07 27.58
N THR A 750 2.39 11.80 27.98
CA THR A 750 3.64 11.13 28.32
C THR A 750 3.64 9.75 27.69
N TYR A 751 4.70 9.42 26.94
CA TYR A 751 4.91 8.06 26.46
C TYR A 751 5.71 7.25 27.50
N PRO A 752 5.23 6.10 27.98
CA PRO A 752 5.82 5.44 29.16
C PRO A 752 7.24 4.91 28.95
N LEU A 753 7.49 4.20 27.84
CA LEU A 753 8.80 3.61 27.55
C LEU A 753 8.99 3.53 26.03
N LEU A 754 9.86 4.38 25.50
CA LEU A 754 10.24 4.42 24.10
C LEU A 754 11.58 3.71 23.92
N ALA A 755 11.56 2.49 23.39
CA ALA A 755 12.77 1.68 23.21
C ALA A 755 13.77 2.36 22.27
N ALA A 756 15.08 2.15 22.49
CA ALA A 756 16.14 2.68 21.64
C ALA A 756 15.92 2.32 20.17
N GLY A 757 16.06 3.30 19.27
CA GLY A 757 15.85 3.14 17.83
C GLY A 757 14.38 2.98 17.39
N SER A 758 13.43 2.83 18.30
CA SER A 758 12.02 2.60 17.95
C SER A 758 11.28 3.88 17.56
N THR A 759 10.31 3.74 16.67
CA THR A 759 9.33 4.79 16.31
C THR A 759 7.93 4.30 16.66
N VAL A 760 7.14 5.13 17.34
CA VAL A 760 5.78 4.79 17.79
C VAL A 760 4.82 5.91 17.44
N ASN A 761 3.56 5.57 17.20
CA ASN A 761 2.49 6.56 17.08
C ASN A 761 1.86 6.82 18.44
N TYR A 762 1.98 8.04 18.95
CA TYR A 762 1.31 8.49 20.15
C TYR A 762 0.04 9.27 19.81
N THR A 763 -1.09 8.81 20.36
CA THR A 763 -2.36 9.56 20.31
C THR A 763 -2.47 10.37 21.59
N PHE A 764 -2.64 11.69 21.48
CA PHE A 764 -2.96 12.52 22.65
C PHE A 764 -4.33 12.12 23.18
N GLN A 765 -4.44 11.88 24.49
CA GLN A 765 -5.64 11.31 25.09
C GLN A 765 -6.80 12.31 25.26
N THR A 766 -6.55 13.59 24.95
CA THR A 766 -7.53 14.66 24.91
C THR A 766 -7.74 15.09 23.46
N ALA A 767 -9.00 15.11 23.03
CA ALA A 767 -9.38 15.59 21.70
C ALA A 767 -9.62 17.10 21.68
N PHE A 768 -9.51 17.72 20.51
CA PHE A 768 -9.86 19.12 20.27
C PHE A 768 -11.01 19.23 19.25
N ALA A 769 -11.75 20.35 19.29
CA ALA A 769 -12.79 20.62 18.30
C ALA A 769 -12.18 21.25 17.05
N SER A 770 -12.41 20.61 15.90
CA SER A 770 -11.99 21.10 14.59
C SER A 770 -13.18 21.63 13.80
N THR A 771 -13.00 22.78 13.14
CA THR A 771 -14.04 23.47 12.36
C THR A 771 -13.81 23.27 10.87
N ALA A 772 -14.87 23.05 10.10
CA ALA A 772 -14.79 22.88 8.66
C ALA A 772 -14.19 24.13 7.98
N SER A 773 -13.35 23.91 6.96
CA SER A 773 -12.61 24.96 6.23
C SER A 773 -11.62 25.79 7.06
N ALA A 774 -11.43 25.50 8.35
CA ALA A 774 -10.44 26.18 9.16
C ALA A 774 -9.05 25.58 8.94
N THR A 775 -8.03 26.45 8.98
CA THR A 775 -6.63 26.05 8.95
C THR A 775 -6.05 26.12 10.35
N TYR A 776 -5.47 25.02 10.82
CA TYR A 776 -4.79 24.92 12.10
C TYR A 776 -3.29 24.81 11.87
N THR A 777 -2.49 25.53 12.64
CA THR A 777 -1.05 25.24 12.77
C THR A 777 -0.83 24.43 14.03
N ILE A 778 -0.41 23.18 13.85
CA ILE A 778 -0.13 22.22 14.90
C ILE A 778 1.38 22.14 15.06
N LYS A 779 1.89 22.49 16.25
CA LYS A 779 3.28 22.30 16.63
C LYS A 779 3.34 21.28 17.76
N SER A 780 3.94 20.12 17.53
CA SER A 780 4.18 19.12 18.57
C SER A 780 5.66 18.95 18.85
N TYR A 781 6.00 18.75 20.11
CA TYR A 781 7.38 18.61 20.55
C TYR A 781 7.52 17.75 21.80
N THR A 782 8.72 17.19 22.01
CA THR A 782 9.09 16.63 23.32
C THR A 782 9.77 17.70 24.19
N ASN A 783 9.63 17.57 25.51
CA ASN A 783 10.30 18.42 26.51
C ASN A 783 11.26 17.60 27.39
N LEU A 784 11.77 16.48 26.87
CA LEU A 784 12.69 15.62 27.60
C LEU A 784 13.95 16.42 27.97
N SER A 785 14.17 16.68 29.27
CA SER A 785 15.24 17.58 29.71
C SER A 785 16.64 17.03 29.45
N THR A 786 16.75 15.69 29.37
CA THR A 786 17.99 14.97 29.09
C THR A 786 18.24 14.77 27.61
N ASP A 787 17.35 15.27 26.74
CA ASP A 787 17.53 15.18 25.29
C ASP A 787 18.79 15.95 24.85
N GLN A 788 19.67 15.22 24.18
CA GLN A 788 20.95 15.74 23.71
C GLN A 788 20.81 16.47 22.38
N ASN A 789 19.76 16.26 21.59
CA ASN A 789 19.57 16.84 20.26
C ASN A 789 18.26 17.60 20.11
N LYS A 790 18.19 18.78 20.73
CA LYS A 790 16.98 19.61 20.74
C LYS A 790 16.48 20.10 19.37
N SER A 791 17.27 19.91 18.31
CA SER A 791 16.92 20.36 16.96
C SER A 791 15.84 19.52 16.30
N ASN A 792 15.67 18.27 16.74
CA ASN A 792 14.69 17.33 16.19
C ASN A 792 13.47 17.09 17.12
N ASP A 793 13.44 17.74 18.28
CA ASP A 793 12.37 17.62 19.27
C ASP A 793 11.00 18.06 18.73
N THR A 794 10.95 18.91 17.71
CA THR A 794 9.74 19.62 17.28
C THR A 794 9.36 19.33 15.82
N SER A 795 8.08 19.04 15.60
CA SER A 795 7.44 19.00 14.28
C SER A 795 6.30 20.02 14.20
N THR A 796 6.15 20.70 13.06
CA THR A 796 5.07 21.67 12.81
C THR A 796 4.37 21.37 11.49
N LEU A 797 3.03 21.35 11.51
CA LEU A 797 2.18 21.11 10.35
C LEU A 797 1.06 22.15 10.29
N ALA A 798 0.90 22.80 9.15
CA ALA A 798 -0.31 23.55 8.83
C ALA A 798 -1.32 22.62 8.14
N VAL A 799 -2.49 22.44 8.75
CA VAL A 799 -3.53 21.52 8.27
C VAL A 799 -4.83 22.28 8.02
N THR A 800 -5.40 22.12 6.82
CA THR A 800 -6.72 22.65 6.48
C THR A 800 -7.76 21.56 6.58
N ILE A 801 -8.75 21.76 7.45
CA ILE A 801 -9.88 20.85 7.65
C ILE A 801 -10.84 20.97 6.47
N ALA A 802 -11.32 19.84 5.97
CA ALA A 802 -12.18 19.80 4.80
C ALA A 802 -13.44 20.66 4.99
N ALA A 803 -13.86 21.28 3.89
CA ALA A 803 -15.14 21.96 3.83
C ALA A 803 -16.29 20.95 4.02
N LYS A 804 -17.39 21.44 4.57
CA LYS A 804 -18.61 20.66 4.71
C LYS A 804 -19.23 20.41 3.33
N PRO A 805 -19.60 19.16 2.98
CA PRO A 805 -20.30 18.89 1.73
C PRO A 805 -21.68 19.54 1.69
N SER A 806 -22.18 19.82 0.49
CA SER A 806 -23.54 20.31 0.28
C SER A 806 -24.58 19.32 0.80
N THR A 807 -25.66 19.83 1.38
CA THR A 807 -26.80 19.02 1.84
C THR A 807 -27.36 18.17 0.69
N PRO A 808 -27.40 16.83 0.83
CA PRO A 808 -27.94 15.97 -0.20
C PRO A 808 -29.47 16.11 -0.30
N THR A 809 -30.00 15.84 -1.49
CA THR A 809 -31.44 15.84 -1.74
C THR A 809 -31.93 14.43 -2.01
N GLY A 810 -33.17 14.16 -1.63
CA GLY A 810 -33.79 12.85 -1.74
C GLY A 810 -35.27 12.94 -2.06
N THR A 811 -35.84 11.81 -2.42
CA THR A 811 -37.26 11.59 -2.71
C THR A 811 -37.69 10.33 -1.97
N ALA A 812 -38.93 10.29 -1.48
CA ALA A 812 -39.47 9.16 -0.73
C ALA A 812 -40.90 8.85 -1.16
N GLU A 813 -41.29 7.58 -1.09
CA GLU A 813 -42.64 7.14 -1.44
C GLU A 813 -43.16 6.07 -0.46
N ILE A 814 -44.35 6.30 0.08
CA ILE A 814 -45.08 5.37 0.94
C ILE A 814 -45.84 4.38 0.05
N CYS A 815 -45.50 3.09 0.19
CA CYS A 815 -46.10 1.98 -0.51
C CYS A 815 -47.01 1.17 0.42
N GLY A 816 -48.33 1.37 0.30
CA GLY A 816 -49.31 0.72 1.18
C GLY A 816 -49.33 1.35 2.58
N THR A 817 -49.37 0.52 3.63
CA THR A 817 -49.51 0.97 5.03
C THR A 817 -48.24 0.83 5.87
N SER A 818 -47.20 0.16 5.37
CA SER A 818 -46.07 -0.27 6.19
C SER A 818 -44.72 -0.24 5.50
N THR A 819 -44.60 0.25 4.27
CA THR A 819 -43.32 0.29 3.55
C THR A 819 -43.08 1.66 2.96
N VAL A 820 -41.88 2.20 3.13
CA VAL A 820 -41.44 3.46 2.52
C VAL A 820 -40.16 3.22 1.74
N PHE A 821 -40.19 3.60 0.47
CA PHE A 821 -39.04 3.60 -0.42
C PHE A 821 -38.35 4.96 -0.37
N LEU A 822 -37.03 4.96 -0.21
CA LEU A 822 -36.19 6.15 -0.08
C LEU A 822 -35.19 6.15 -1.22
N LYS A 823 -34.98 7.30 -1.88
CA LYS A 823 -34.05 7.41 -3.01
C LYS A 823 -33.35 8.76 -3.04
N VAL A 824 -32.03 8.74 -3.16
CA VAL A 824 -31.20 9.94 -3.30
C VAL A 824 -31.34 10.51 -4.72
N VAL A 825 -31.41 11.83 -4.83
CA VAL A 825 -31.44 12.55 -6.11
C VAL A 825 -30.00 12.88 -6.52
N ASN A 826 -29.62 12.54 -7.77
CA ASN A 826 -28.27 12.75 -8.31
C ASN A 826 -27.14 12.24 -7.39
N PRO A 827 -27.14 10.95 -7.02
CA PRO A 827 -26.17 10.41 -6.07
C PRO A 827 -24.74 10.52 -6.61
N ASN A 828 -23.83 10.98 -5.75
CA ASN A 828 -22.39 10.95 -5.98
C ASN A 828 -21.86 9.57 -5.55
N SER A 829 -21.11 8.89 -6.43
CA SER A 829 -20.52 7.58 -6.15
C SER A 829 -19.51 7.60 -5.00
N ALA A 830 -18.95 8.75 -4.66
CA ALA A 830 -18.01 8.92 -3.55
C ALA A 830 -18.70 9.09 -2.18
N SER A 831 -19.98 9.45 -2.12
CA SER A 831 -20.70 9.78 -0.88
C SER A 831 -21.37 8.57 -0.21
N ASN A 832 -21.42 8.56 1.13
CA ASN A 832 -22.10 7.54 1.92
C ASN A 832 -23.40 8.13 2.49
N TYR A 833 -24.53 7.80 1.87
CA TYR A 833 -25.82 8.38 2.23
C TYR A 833 -26.47 7.63 3.41
N LEU A 834 -27.03 8.38 4.35
CA LEU A 834 -27.69 7.85 5.55
C LEU A 834 -29.09 8.45 5.69
N TRP A 835 -30.05 7.58 6.02
CA TRP A 835 -31.46 7.94 6.17
C TRP A 835 -31.91 7.87 7.62
N TYR A 836 -32.79 8.79 7.99
CA TYR A 836 -33.34 8.92 9.34
C TYR A 836 -34.85 9.17 9.28
N THR A 837 -35.56 8.79 10.34
CA THR A 837 -36.98 9.13 10.57
C THR A 837 -37.17 10.41 11.39
N SER A 838 -36.09 10.97 11.94
CA SER A 838 -36.06 12.27 12.61
C SER A 838 -34.69 12.93 12.45
N PRO A 839 -34.56 14.26 12.56
CA PRO A 839 -33.29 14.96 12.30
C PRO A 839 -32.22 14.71 13.37
N THR A 840 -32.60 14.16 14.53
CA THR A 840 -31.69 13.77 15.63
C THR A 840 -31.77 12.27 15.94
N GLY A 841 -32.44 11.51 15.07
CA GLY A 841 -32.68 10.08 15.26
C GLY A 841 -31.46 9.22 14.93
N GLN A 842 -31.59 7.92 15.19
CA GLN A 842 -30.61 6.94 14.71
C GLN A 842 -30.77 6.72 13.21
N VAL A 843 -29.69 6.31 12.55
CA VAL A 843 -29.74 5.88 11.16
C VAL A 843 -30.62 4.64 11.04
N VAL A 844 -31.64 4.72 10.18
CA VAL A 844 -32.58 3.62 9.90
C VAL A 844 -32.24 2.85 8.63
N ALA A 845 -31.46 3.45 7.71
CA ALA A 845 -30.93 2.80 6.52
C ALA A 845 -29.74 3.56 5.94
N GLY A 846 -28.86 2.86 5.22
CA GLY A 846 -27.75 3.46 4.45
C GLY A 846 -27.90 3.21 2.95
N GLY A 847 -27.26 4.05 2.13
CA GLY A 847 -27.16 3.88 0.68
C GLY A 847 -28.04 4.83 -0.15
N THR A 848 -27.87 4.76 -1.47
CA THR A 848 -28.57 5.62 -2.44
C THR A 848 -30.05 5.29 -2.60
N SER A 849 -30.46 4.08 -2.20
CA SER A 849 -31.84 3.65 -2.19
C SER A 849 -32.06 2.64 -1.06
N ALA A 850 -33.17 2.76 -0.33
CA ALA A 850 -33.50 1.89 0.79
C ALA A 850 -35.02 1.71 0.90
N SER A 851 -35.45 0.65 1.58
CA SER A 851 -36.85 0.48 2.01
C SER A 851 -36.90 0.26 3.51
N ILE A 852 -37.76 1.01 4.20
CA ILE A 852 -37.97 0.88 5.65
C ILE A 852 -39.43 0.57 5.95
N SER A 853 -39.70 -0.04 7.10
CA SER A 853 -41.05 -0.43 7.50
C SER A 853 -41.78 0.63 8.35
N THR A 854 -41.12 1.75 8.63
CA THR A 854 -41.63 2.81 9.51
C THR A 854 -42.20 3.99 8.71
N VAL A 855 -43.53 4.14 8.72
CA VAL A 855 -44.23 5.32 8.22
C VAL A 855 -44.27 6.38 9.33
N THR A 856 -43.65 7.54 9.12
CA THR A 856 -43.67 8.64 10.10
C THR A 856 -45.02 9.36 10.06
N SER A 857 -45.46 9.94 11.18
CA SER A 857 -46.78 10.59 11.27
C SER A 857 -46.87 11.89 10.44
N ASP A 858 -45.74 12.51 10.12
CA ASP A 858 -45.65 13.73 9.30
C ASP A 858 -45.16 13.46 7.87
N ASN A 859 -45.00 12.19 7.49
CA ASN A 859 -44.43 11.74 6.22
C ASN A 859 -43.05 12.35 5.90
N LYS A 860 -42.31 12.84 6.91
CA LYS A 860 -40.96 13.38 6.72
C LYS A 860 -39.92 12.33 7.05
N TYR A 861 -38.88 12.36 6.22
CA TYR A 861 -37.66 11.58 6.35
C TYR A 861 -36.48 12.53 6.18
N TYR A 862 -35.30 12.05 6.55
CA TYR A 862 -34.12 12.90 6.56
C TYR A 862 -32.94 12.16 5.94
N LEU A 863 -32.08 12.91 5.27
CA LEU A 863 -30.97 12.39 4.48
C LEU A 863 -29.70 13.20 4.76
N SER A 864 -28.61 12.51 5.04
CA SER A 864 -27.26 13.11 5.06
C SER A 864 -26.32 12.31 4.16
N SER A 865 -25.14 12.89 3.88
CA SER A 865 -23.99 12.16 3.38
C SER A 865 -22.87 12.23 4.39
N GLY A 866 -22.14 11.13 4.53
CA GLY A 866 -21.05 10.99 5.47
C GLY A 866 -21.51 10.70 6.89
N PHE A 867 -20.66 10.00 7.63
CA PHE A 867 -20.88 9.66 9.02
C PHE A 867 -19.61 9.91 9.83
N LYS A 868 -19.80 10.39 11.06
CA LYS A 868 -18.77 10.36 12.09
C LYS A 868 -19.45 10.16 13.44
N GLY A 869 -19.05 9.14 14.18
CA GLY A 869 -19.70 8.77 15.43
C GLY A 869 -18.89 7.77 16.25
N SER A 870 -19.52 7.25 17.30
CA SER A 870 -18.93 6.23 18.16
C SER A 870 -19.61 4.85 18.00
N ALA A 871 -18.86 3.78 18.23
CA ALA A 871 -19.36 2.40 18.33
C ALA A 871 -18.68 1.62 19.46
N GLY A 872 -19.26 0.47 19.83
CA GLY A 872 -18.80 -0.33 20.96
C GLY A 872 -19.21 0.23 22.32
N LEU A 873 -18.87 -0.48 23.39
CA LEU A 873 -19.11 -0.04 24.77
C LEU A 873 -18.21 1.15 25.11
N LEU A 874 -18.69 2.07 25.96
CA LEU A 874 -17.95 3.29 26.31
C LEU A 874 -16.61 3.01 27.03
N ASN A 875 -16.59 2.00 27.90
CA ASN A 875 -15.41 1.60 28.67
C ASN A 875 -15.59 0.18 29.25
N LYS A 876 -14.53 -0.39 29.83
CA LYS A 876 -14.56 -1.74 30.42
C LYS A 876 -15.49 -1.89 31.63
N ASN A 877 -15.83 -0.79 32.31
CA ASN A 877 -16.65 -0.81 33.53
C ASN A 877 -18.16 -0.90 33.26
N VAL A 878 -18.59 -0.92 31.98
CA VAL A 878 -19.99 -1.19 31.63
C VAL A 878 -20.45 -2.57 32.16
N TYR A 879 -19.53 -3.53 32.25
CA TYR A 879 -19.76 -4.81 32.94
C TYR A 879 -18.67 -5.03 34.00
N PRO A 880 -19.05 -5.31 35.27
CA PRO A 880 -18.08 -5.57 36.33
C PRO A 880 -17.49 -6.98 36.17
N GLY A 881 -16.22 -7.08 35.78
CA GLY A 881 -15.51 -8.36 35.64
C GLY A 881 -14.71 -8.47 34.35
N GLY A 882 -13.44 -8.87 34.49
CA GLY A 882 -12.54 -9.06 33.37
C GLY A 882 -11.11 -9.34 33.82
N GLY A 883 -10.19 -9.36 32.86
CA GLY A 883 -8.76 -9.50 33.12
C GLY A 883 -7.93 -9.29 31.86
N TYR A 884 -6.63 -9.08 32.02
CA TYR A 884 -5.69 -8.92 30.92
C TYR A 884 -5.07 -10.26 30.56
N ASN A 885 -5.13 -10.61 29.28
CA ASN A 885 -4.66 -11.90 28.79
C ASN A 885 -3.84 -11.72 27.50
N ASN A 886 -2.92 -12.65 27.24
CA ASN A 886 -2.30 -12.79 25.94
C ASN A 886 -3.21 -13.66 25.07
N PHE A 887 -3.63 -13.14 23.92
CA PHE A 887 -4.48 -13.86 22.98
C PHE A 887 -3.70 -14.16 21.71
N SER A 888 -3.96 -15.29 21.06
CA SER A 888 -3.41 -15.57 19.72
C SER A 888 -4.50 -16.22 18.89
N GLY A 889 -4.71 -15.73 17.66
CA GLY A 889 -5.75 -16.23 16.79
C GLY A 889 -7.18 -15.98 17.30
N THR A 890 -7.42 -14.92 18.07
CA THR A 890 -8.78 -14.51 18.46
C THR A 890 -9.33 -13.44 17.52
N TYR A 891 -10.66 -13.34 17.44
CA TYR A 891 -11.32 -12.37 16.57
C TYR A 891 -12.67 -11.88 17.13
N VAL A 892 -13.10 -10.71 16.66
CA VAL A 892 -14.46 -10.18 16.90
C VAL A 892 -15.25 -10.15 15.61
N TYR A 893 -16.51 -10.57 15.66
CA TYR A 893 -17.42 -10.42 14.51
C TYR A 893 -17.96 -9.00 14.47
N ILE A 894 -18.01 -8.45 13.27
CA ILE A 894 -18.50 -7.11 12.99
C ILE A 894 -19.44 -7.12 11.79
N THR A 895 -20.38 -6.19 11.77
CA THR A 895 -21.23 -5.89 10.62
C THR A 895 -21.15 -4.41 10.34
N ALA A 896 -20.81 -4.04 9.12
CA ALA A 896 -20.81 -2.66 8.65
C ALA A 896 -21.91 -2.50 7.58
N GLY A 897 -22.90 -1.64 7.85
CA GLY A 897 -23.98 -1.34 6.90
C GLY A 897 -23.55 -0.41 5.77
N VAL A 898 -22.47 0.34 5.97
CA VAL A 898 -21.76 1.13 4.95
C VAL A 898 -20.25 0.98 5.17
N PRO A 899 -19.40 1.25 4.16
CA PRO A 899 -17.96 1.23 4.37
C PRO A 899 -17.55 2.30 5.39
N VAL A 900 -16.83 1.90 6.44
CA VAL A 900 -16.36 2.78 7.52
C VAL A 900 -14.86 2.60 7.76
N THR A 901 -14.26 3.56 8.43
CA THR A 901 -12.92 3.46 9.01
C THR A 901 -13.06 3.54 10.51
N ILE A 902 -12.41 2.62 11.21
CA ILE A 902 -12.19 2.72 12.65
C ILE A 902 -10.97 3.62 12.82
N ASP A 903 -11.22 4.90 13.06
CA ASP A 903 -10.17 5.91 13.20
C ASP A 903 -9.36 5.64 14.47
N TYR A 904 -10.08 5.48 15.59
CA TYR A 904 -9.52 5.30 16.92
C TYR A 904 -10.33 4.25 17.69
N ALA A 905 -9.69 3.56 18.61
CA ALA A 905 -10.39 2.79 19.64
C ALA A 905 -9.72 2.97 20.99
N LYS A 906 -10.53 2.99 22.05
CA LYS A 906 -10.03 2.91 23.42
C LYS A 906 -9.71 1.46 23.75
N LEU A 907 -8.47 1.19 24.11
CA LEU A 907 -7.96 -0.13 24.47
C LEU A 907 -7.39 -0.11 25.89
N TYR A 908 -7.40 -1.27 26.53
CA TYR A 908 -6.89 -1.48 27.88
C TYR A 908 -5.78 -2.53 27.84
N ILE A 909 -4.56 -2.09 28.09
CA ILE A 909 -3.33 -2.85 27.84
C ILE A 909 -2.66 -3.11 29.19
N GLY A 910 -2.44 -4.39 29.49
CA GLY A 910 -1.83 -4.83 30.74
C GLY A 910 -0.31 -4.81 30.65
N ASN A 911 0.22 -5.61 29.72
CA ASN A 911 1.63 -5.71 29.39
C ASN A 911 1.85 -5.16 27.97
N PRO A 912 2.80 -4.25 27.75
CA PRO A 912 2.95 -3.56 26.47
C PRO A 912 3.46 -4.48 25.35
N GLY A 913 3.40 -3.99 24.12
CA GLY A 913 4.01 -4.56 22.93
C GLY A 913 3.14 -4.42 21.68
N LYS A 914 3.57 -5.04 20.59
CA LYS A 914 2.91 -4.86 19.28
C LYS A 914 1.62 -5.66 19.20
N ILE A 915 0.55 -5.02 18.75
CA ILE A 915 -0.74 -5.67 18.48
C ILE A 915 -1.15 -5.39 17.04
N THR A 916 -1.35 -6.45 16.26
CA THR A 916 -1.88 -6.35 14.91
C THR A 916 -3.39 -6.60 14.93
N PHE A 917 -4.15 -5.67 14.36
CA PHE A 917 -5.57 -5.80 14.09
C PHE A 917 -5.78 -5.95 12.59
N ALA A 918 -6.47 -7.00 12.17
CA ALA A 918 -6.74 -7.26 10.75
C ALA A 918 -8.23 -7.49 10.52
N VAL A 919 -8.88 -6.62 9.75
CA VAL A 919 -10.21 -6.90 9.19
C VAL A 919 -10.05 -8.01 8.17
N ALA A 920 -10.84 -9.07 8.28
CA ALA A 920 -10.71 -10.25 7.45
C ALA A 920 -12.04 -10.98 7.24
N ASP A 921 -12.11 -11.69 6.11
CA ASP A 921 -13.16 -12.68 5.86
C ASP A 921 -12.70 -14.05 6.35
N LEU A 922 -13.52 -14.70 7.16
CA LEU A 922 -13.23 -16.03 7.72
C LEU A 922 -13.69 -17.15 6.79
N SER A 923 -12.91 -18.23 6.72
CA SER A 923 -13.26 -19.47 6.03
C SER A 923 -12.81 -20.70 6.83
N ASN A 924 -13.44 -21.84 6.58
CA ASN A 924 -13.12 -23.12 7.24
C ASN A 924 -13.13 -23.06 8.77
N VAL A 925 -14.05 -22.28 9.36
CA VAL A 925 -14.17 -22.16 10.82
C VAL A 925 -14.66 -23.48 11.40
N SER A 926 -13.80 -24.12 12.19
CA SER A 926 -14.08 -25.38 12.86
C SER A 926 -13.76 -25.27 14.35
N ALA A 927 -14.65 -25.78 15.19
CA ALA A 927 -14.46 -25.86 16.64
C ALA A 927 -14.46 -27.33 17.06
N VAL A 928 -13.29 -27.85 17.42
CA VAL A 928 -13.12 -29.23 17.90
C VAL A 928 -12.43 -29.20 19.25
N GLY A 929 -13.10 -29.72 20.29
CA GLY A 929 -12.50 -29.85 21.63
C GLY A 929 -12.10 -28.54 22.33
N GLY A 930 -12.75 -27.42 21.99
CA GLY A 930 -12.42 -26.09 22.55
C GLY A 930 -11.29 -25.35 21.83
N GLN A 931 -10.71 -25.94 20.77
CA GLN A 931 -9.75 -25.28 19.89
C GLN A 931 -10.44 -24.87 18.58
N ILE A 932 -10.27 -23.61 18.19
CA ILE A 932 -10.86 -23.06 16.97
C ILE A 932 -9.76 -23.01 15.90
N SER A 933 -10.04 -23.59 14.74
CA SER A 933 -9.20 -23.49 13.55
C SER A 933 -9.98 -22.74 12.47
N PHE A 934 -9.31 -21.83 11.77
CA PHE A 934 -9.91 -21.02 10.72
C PHE A 934 -8.81 -20.54 9.76
N ASN A 935 -9.19 -20.30 8.51
CA ASN A 935 -8.40 -19.55 7.56
C ASN A 935 -9.04 -18.17 7.40
N TYR A 936 -8.26 -17.17 7.02
CA TYR A 936 -8.80 -15.83 6.77
C TYR A 936 -8.07 -15.10 5.65
N LEU A 937 -8.81 -14.24 4.95
CA LEU A 937 -8.28 -13.30 3.98
C LEU A 937 -8.28 -11.90 4.60
N THR A 938 -7.11 -11.31 4.79
CA THR A 938 -6.98 -9.94 5.30
C THR A 938 -7.46 -8.92 4.27
N LEU A 939 -8.41 -8.08 4.66
CA LEU A 939 -8.95 -6.97 3.88
C LEU A 939 -8.27 -5.64 4.22
N SER A 940 -7.96 -5.42 5.50
CA SER A 940 -7.24 -4.25 6.00
C SER A 940 -6.51 -4.66 7.28
N SER A 941 -5.32 -4.14 7.52
CA SER A 941 -4.61 -4.36 8.79
C SER A 941 -3.92 -3.12 9.29
N THR A 942 -3.68 -3.09 10.60
CA THR A 942 -2.88 -2.07 11.28
C THR A 942 -2.14 -2.73 12.43
N THR A 943 -0.90 -2.32 12.68
CA THR A 943 -0.12 -2.76 13.84
C THR A 943 0.18 -1.54 14.70
N ILE A 944 -0.19 -1.62 15.97
CA ILE A 944 0.10 -0.58 16.96
C ILE A 944 1.20 -1.05 17.91
N ASP A 945 2.05 -0.13 18.34
CA ASP A 945 2.91 -0.29 19.51
C ASP A 945 2.10 0.10 20.76
N ALA A 946 1.47 -0.91 21.39
CA ALA A 946 0.58 -0.69 22.51
C ALA A 946 1.38 -0.54 23.82
N TYR A 947 1.30 0.62 24.46
CA TYR A 947 1.89 0.84 25.77
C TYR A 947 0.92 0.41 26.89
N ALA A 948 1.45 0.05 28.06
CA ALA A 948 0.58 -0.34 29.19
C ALA A 948 -0.28 0.84 29.64
N THR A 949 -1.58 0.62 29.77
CA THR A 949 -2.53 1.59 30.33
C THR A 949 -2.77 1.35 31.81
N THR A 950 -2.49 0.13 32.28
CA THR A 950 -2.56 -0.21 33.70
C THR A 950 -1.44 0.46 34.52
N PRO A 951 -1.74 1.00 35.72
CA PRO A 951 -0.72 1.52 36.64
C PRO A 951 0.23 0.46 37.21
N THR A 952 -0.16 -0.82 37.18
CA THR A 952 0.61 -1.95 37.71
C THR A 952 0.80 -3.00 36.62
N ALA A 953 1.69 -2.70 35.67
CA ALA A 953 2.02 -3.64 34.60
C ALA A 953 2.78 -4.84 35.16
N THR A 954 2.22 -6.04 35.05
CA THR A 954 2.88 -7.30 35.42
C THR A 954 3.01 -8.20 34.19
N PRO A 955 4.22 -8.71 33.87
CA PRO A 955 4.37 -9.78 32.89
C PRO A 955 3.58 -11.02 33.35
N PRO A 956 2.79 -11.66 32.47
CA PRO A 956 2.07 -12.87 32.86
C PRO A 956 3.06 -14.01 33.18
N THR A 957 2.89 -14.65 34.34
CA THR A 957 3.61 -15.89 34.69
C THR A 957 2.78 -17.10 34.26
N GLY A 958 3.01 -17.59 33.04
CA GLY A 958 2.26 -18.72 32.46
C GLY A 958 0.91 -18.33 31.86
N SER A 959 -0.02 -19.29 31.73
CA SER A 959 -1.33 -19.11 31.08
C SER A 959 -2.37 -18.32 31.92
N VAL A 960 -1.96 -17.59 32.95
CA VAL A 960 -2.87 -17.00 33.95
C VAL A 960 -3.16 -15.53 33.62
N SER A 961 -4.44 -15.18 33.63
CA SER A 961 -4.97 -13.81 33.47
C SER A 961 -4.46 -12.88 34.57
N ASN A 962 -3.93 -11.70 34.24
CA ASN A 962 -3.78 -10.65 35.24
C ASN A 962 -5.16 -10.13 35.65
N PRO A 963 -5.42 -9.90 36.95
CA PRO A 963 -6.71 -9.42 37.42
C PRO A 963 -7.04 -8.04 36.85
N ASP A 964 -8.33 -7.72 36.81
CA ASP A 964 -8.79 -6.37 36.48
C ASP A 964 -8.19 -5.33 37.46
N VAL A 965 -7.75 -4.19 36.90
CA VAL A 965 -7.22 -3.05 37.66
C VAL A 965 -8.22 -1.91 37.53
N ALA A 966 -8.98 -1.64 38.59
CA ALA A 966 -10.06 -0.64 38.59
C ALA A 966 -9.60 0.78 38.21
N ALA A 967 -8.32 1.10 38.48
CA ALA A 967 -7.72 2.40 38.16
C ALA A 967 -7.29 2.55 36.69
N ASP A 968 -7.28 1.48 35.89
CA ASP A 968 -6.94 1.57 34.47
C ASP A 968 -8.09 2.23 33.70
N SER A 969 -7.83 3.43 33.17
CA SER A 969 -8.80 4.21 32.40
C SER A 969 -8.77 3.90 30.91
N GLY A 970 -7.78 3.13 30.43
CA GLY A 970 -7.55 2.83 29.02
C GLY A 970 -6.98 4.01 28.24
N ALA A 971 -6.54 3.77 27.01
CA ALA A 971 -6.02 4.81 26.13
C ALA A 971 -6.60 4.67 24.72
N TYR A 972 -6.81 5.79 24.03
CA TYR A 972 -7.12 5.82 22.62
C TYR A 972 -5.86 5.50 21.82
N TYR A 973 -6.02 4.57 20.89
CA TYR A 973 -5.03 4.21 19.89
C TYR A 973 -5.54 4.56 18.50
N TYR A 974 -4.68 5.14 17.68
CA TYR A 974 -4.93 5.35 16.27
C TYR A 974 -4.84 4.03 15.52
N LEU A 975 -5.94 3.61 14.89
CA LEU A 975 -6.02 2.35 14.16
C LEU A 975 -6.04 2.58 12.66
N ASN A 976 -6.80 3.58 12.19
CA ASN A 976 -7.03 3.83 10.76
C ASN A 976 -7.45 2.57 9.98
N LEU A 977 -8.23 1.72 10.62
CA LEU A 977 -8.53 0.38 10.13
C LEU A 977 -9.80 0.43 9.27
N THR A 978 -9.67 0.15 7.98
CA THR A 978 -10.80 0.25 7.04
C THR A 978 -11.66 -1.01 7.06
N VAL A 979 -12.98 -0.83 7.06
CA VAL A 979 -13.98 -1.89 7.15
C VAL A 979 -14.92 -1.74 5.96
N PRO A 980 -14.89 -2.67 4.98
CA PRO A 980 -15.88 -2.71 3.91
C PRO A 980 -17.29 -2.95 4.46
N ALA A 981 -18.31 -2.62 3.66
CA ALA A 981 -19.68 -2.98 4.03
C ALA A 981 -19.86 -4.51 3.94
N GLY A 982 -20.53 -5.09 4.93
CA GLY A 982 -20.70 -6.54 5.03
C GLY A 982 -20.45 -7.07 6.44
N ASN A 983 -20.42 -8.40 6.54
CA ASN A 983 -20.08 -9.12 7.76
C ASN A 983 -18.62 -9.55 7.67
N HIS A 984 -17.81 -9.17 8.65
CA HIS A 984 -16.38 -9.45 8.69
C HIS A 984 -15.95 -9.84 10.10
N ALA A 985 -14.68 -10.20 10.25
CA ALA A 985 -14.03 -10.35 11.54
C ALA A 985 -12.87 -9.37 11.69
N ILE A 986 -12.57 -8.92 12.91
CA ILE A 986 -11.28 -8.28 13.21
C ILE A 986 -10.45 -9.30 13.97
N ILE A 987 -9.41 -9.83 13.32
CA ILE A 987 -8.40 -10.70 13.90
C ILE A 987 -7.46 -9.88 14.79
N ILE A 988 -7.16 -10.38 15.99
CA ILE A 988 -6.28 -9.74 16.96
C ILE A 988 -5.09 -10.64 17.23
N ASN A 989 -3.91 -10.18 16.80
CA ASN A 989 -2.65 -10.89 16.94
C ASN A 989 -1.63 -10.00 17.68
N PRO A 990 -1.59 -10.03 19.02
CA PRO A 990 -0.46 -9.51 19.76
C PRO A 990 0.79 -10.34 19.45
N ASN A 991 1.94 -9.68 19.35
CA ASN A 991 3.19 -10.34 19.01
C ASN A 991 3.52 -11.43 20.06
N ALA A 992 3.67 -12.67 19.59
CA ALA A 992 3.92 -13.84 20.42
C ALA A 992 5.24 -13.76 21.20
N SER A 993 6.20 -12.94 20.79
CA SER A 993 7.53 -12.87 21.41
C SER A 993 7.61 -12.00 22.67
N VAL A 994 6.55 -11.25 23.05
CA VAL A 994 6.62 -10.26 24.15
C VAL A 994 5.53 -10.39 25.23
N ASN A 995 4.74 -11.47 25.23
CA ASN A 995 3.66 -11.67 26.22
C ASN A 995 2.71 -10.45 26.36
N THR A 996 2.48 -9.69 25.28
CA THR A 996 1.59 -8.51 25.29
C THR A 996 0.18 -8.92 25.71
N THR A 997 -0.47 -8.15 26.60
CA THR A 997 -1.79 -8.50 27.13
C THR A 997 -2.82 -7.38 26.94
N ILE A 998 -4.05 -7.79 26.60
CA ILE A 998 -5.19 -6.91 26.38
C ILE A 998 -6.38 -7.36 27.23
N PHE A 999 -7.18 -6.39 27.70
CA PHE A 999 -8.28 -6.64 28.62
C PHE A 999 -9.49 -7.28 27.93
N ARG A 1000 -10.06 -8.33 28.52
CA ARG A 1000 -11.33 -8.94 28.13
C ARG A 1000 -12.32 -8.89 29.29
N ASN A 1001 -13.55 -8.42 29.05
CA ASN A 1001 -14.65 -8.59 30.00
C ASN A 1001 -15.17 -10.04 29.98
N PHE A 1002 -15.57 -10.54 31.15
CA PHE A 1002 -16.33 -11.79 31.28
C PHE A 1002 -17.61 -11.54 32.11
N ASN A 1003 -18.53 -12.50 32.15
CA ASN A 1003 -19.83 -12.39 32.82
C ASN A 1003 -20.68 -11.21 32.31
N THR A 1004 -20.67 -10.99 31.00
CA THR A 1004 -21.60 -10.02 30.38
C THR A 1004 -23.05 -10.54 30.34
N SER A 1005 -23.99 -9.72 29.85
CA SER A 1005 -25.42 -10.09 29.74
C SER A 1005 -25.69 -11.10 28.61
N ALA A 1006 -26.71 -11.96 28.78
CA ALA A 1006 -27.15 -12.97 27.82
C ALA A 1006 -27.73 -12.43 26.48
N THR A 1007 -27.63 -11.12 26.21
CA THR A 1007 -28.12 -10.43 24.98
C THR A 1007 -27.24 -9.23 24.56
N ILE A 1008 -25.95 -9.21 24.92
CA ILE A 1008 -25.08 -8.05 24.68
C ILE A 1008 -24.89 -7.68 23.19
N TYR A 1009 -24.88 -8.67 22.28
CA TYR A 1009 -24.69 -8.43 20.86
C TYR A 1009 -26.02 -8.34 20.10
N PRO A 1010 -26.13 -7.49 19.06
CA PRO A 1010 -25.09 -6.60 18.54
C PRO A 1010 -24.91 -5.30 19.34
N VAL A 1011 -23.67 -4.82 19.45
CA VAL A 1011 -23.32 -3.52 20.05
C VAL A 1011 -23.01 -2.51 18.95
N GLY A 1012 -23.88 -1.49 18.80
CA GLY A 1012 -23.74 -0.45 17.78
C GLY A 1012 -24.99 -0.31 16.91
N ASN A 1013 -24.85 0.29 15.73
CA ASN A 1013 -25.94 0.43 14.76
C ASN A 1013 -25.57 -0.35 13.50
N SER A 1014 -26.24 -1.47 13.24
CA SER A 1014 -25.93 -2.36 12.10
C SER A 1014 -26.08 -1.69 10.72
N ASN A 1015 -26.84 -0.59 10.61
CA ASN A 1015 -26.91 0.21 9.38
C ASN A 1015 -25.64 1.02 9.12
N ILE A 1016 -24.72 1.09 10.09
CA ILE A 1016 -23.45 1.79 9.99
C ILE A 1016 -22.31 0.83 10.36
N PHE A 1017 -22.23 0.47 11.63
CA PHE A 1017 -21.25 -0.45 12.19
C PHE A 1017 -21.74 -0.98 13.55
N SER A 1018 -21.65 -2.30 13.74
CA SER A 1018 -21.88 -2.95 15.03
C SER A 1018 -20.94 -4.14 15.23
N ILE A 1019 -20.50 -4.35 16.46
CA ILE A 1019 -19.85 -5.60 16.88
C ILE A 1019 -20.96 -6.62 17.12
N THR A 1020 -20.90 -7.78 16.46
CA THR A 1020 -21.97 -8.77 16.44
C THR A 1020 -21.64 -10.06 17.18
N GLY A 1021 -20.38 -10.24 17.60
CA GLY A 1021 -19.96 -11.40 18.39
C GLY A 1021 -18.44 -11.49 18.57
N ASN A 1022 -17.97 -12.63 19.08
CA ASN A 1022 -16.55 -12.92 19.27
C ASN A 1022 -16.25 -14.43 19.12
N THR A 1023 -14.97 -14.79 19.21
CA THR A 1023 -14.48 -16.16 19.02
C THR A 1023 -14.95 -17.20 20.02
N VAL A 1024 -15.46 -16.85 21.20
CA VAL A 1024 -15.68 -17.88 22.24
C VAL A 1024 -16.85 -18.81 21.87
N GLN A 1025 -16.55 -20.09 21.63
CA GLN A 1025 -17.52 -21.17 21.44
C GLN A 1025 -17.15 -22.37 22.33
N ASP A 1026 -18.13 -22.96 23.02
CA ASP A 1026 -17.96 -24.23 23.74
C ASP A 1026 -18.45 -25.41 22.91
N ALA A 1027 -17.83 -26.58 23.11
CA ALA A 1027 -18.30 -27.84 22.53
C ALA A 1027 -19.72 -28.17 23.02
N GLY A 1028 -20.73 -27.76 22.25
CA GLY A 1028 -22.14 -28.12 22.47
C GLY A 1028 -23.10 -26.96 22.76
N THR A 1029 -22.67 -25.69 22.83
CA THR A 1029 -23.62 -24.56 22.97
C THR A 1029 -23.25 -23.36 22.08
N THR A 1030 -24.24 -22.83 21.36
CA THR A 1030 -24.07 -21.70 20.41
C THR A 1030 -24.12 -20.32 21.08
N ALA A 1031 -24.22 -20.21 22.41
CA ALA A 1031 -24.50 -18.95 23.11
C ALA A 1031 -23.35 -18.39 23.99
N ASN A 1032 -22.23 -19.10 24.16
CA ASN A 1032 -21.20 -18.70 25.15
C ASN A 1032 -20.47 -17.39 24.81
N TYR A 1033 -20.37 -17.01 23.52
CA TYR A 1033 -19.79 -15.73 23.11
C TYR A 1033 -20.47 -14.51 23.78
N GLN A 1034 -21.74 -14.65 24.21
CA GLN A 1034 -22.49 -13.60 24.89
C GLN A 1034 -22.02 -13.29 26.32
N ASN A 1035 -21.18 -14.13 26.91
CA ASN A 1035 -20.59 -13.93 28.24
C ASN A 1035 -19.30 -13.10 28.21
N TYR A 1036 -18.82 -12.70 27.02
CA TYR A 1036 -17.57 -11.98 26.86
C TYR A 1036 -17.69 -10.77 25.93
N TYR A 1037 -16.92 -9.72 26.23
CA TYR A 1037 -16.74 -8.56 25.34
C TYR A 1037 -15.26 -8.31 25.06
N TYR A 1038 -14.95 -8.15 23.78
CA TYR A 1038 -13.62 -8.05 23.18
C TYR A 1038 -13.55 -6.80 22.28
N PHE A 1039 -12.39 -6.27 21.96
CA PHE A 1039 -11.50 -5.57 22.91
C PHE A 1039 -11.68 -4.04 22.79
N PHE A 1040 -12.65 -3.61 21.98
CA PHE A 1040 -12.73 -2.25 21.47
C PHE A 1040 -13.80 -1.47 22.22
N TYR A 1041 -13.37 -0.37 22.85
CA TYR A 1041 -14.24 0.53 23.58
C TYR A 1041 -14.22 1.92 22.94
N ASP A 1042 -15.34 2.65 23.02
CA ASP A 1042 -15.56 3.98 22.45
C ASP A 1042 -14.85 4.19 21.11
N MET A 1043 -15.11 3.26 20.18
CA MET A 1043 -14.53 3.28 18.85
C MET A 1043 -15.01 4.53 18.14
N ARG A 1044 -14.09 5.32 17.61
CA ARG A 1044 -14.41 6.47 16.75
C ARG A 1044 -14.39 5.99 15.32
N ILE A 1045 -15.56 6.03 14.68
CA ILE A 1045 -15.76 5.55 13.32
C ILE A 1045 -16.17 6.70 12.42
N SER A 1046 -15.69 6.66 11.19
CA SER A 1046 -16.07 7.63 10.16
C SER A 1046 -16.24 6.96 8.81
N THR A 1047 -17.00 7.59 7.91
CA THR A 1047 -17.01 7.21 6.51
C THR A 1047 -15.94 7.98 5.74
N SER A 1048 -15.67 7.55 4.50
CA SER A 1048 -14.67 8.17 3.64
C SER A 1048 -15.01 9.61 3.21
N ASP A 1049 -16.26 10.05 3.28
CA ASP A 1049 -16.72 11.41 3.00
C ASP A 1049 -16.99 12.21 4.28
N CYS A 1050 -17.09 13.55 4.17
CA CYS A 1050 -17.38 14.39 5.33
C CYS A 1050 -18.88 14.47 5.60
N VAL A 1051 -19.25 14.68 6.86
CA VAL A 1051 -20.65 14.78 7.27
C VAL A 1051 -21.26 16.07 6.70
N SER A 1052 -22.32 15.94 5.89
CA SER A 1052 -23.13 17.05 5.39
C SER A 1052 -24.13 17.53 6.44
N ASP A 1053 -24.87 18.60 6.12
CA ASP A 1053 -26.11 18.88 6.84
C ASP A 1053 -27.15 17.80 6.54
N ILE A 1054 -28.11 17.64 7.46
CA ILE A 1054 -29.24 16.74 7.30
C ILE A 1054 -30.34 17.47 6.52
N GLY A 1055 -30.64 16.99 5.30
CA GLY A 1055 -31.72 17.48 4.47
C GLY A 1055 -33.06 16.81 4.82
N THR A 1056 -34.16 17.53 4.64
CA THR A 1056 -35.52 16.98 4.80
C THR A 1056 -36.06 16.44 3.47
N VAL A 1057 -36.67 15.27 3.51
CA VAL A 1057 -37.29 14.58 2.38
C VAL A 1057 -38.75 14.29 2.73
N LEU A 1058 -39.67 14.85 1.94
CA LEU A 1058 -41.10 14.60 2.12
C LEU A 1058 -41.52 13.39 1.28
N ALA A 1059 -42.22 12.43 1.90
CA ALA A 1059 -42.72 11.25 1.20
C ALA A 1059 -44.08 11.51 0.54
N THR A 1060 -44.23 11.05 -0.71
CA THR A 1060 -45.51 10.98 -1.41
C THR A 1060 -46.15 9.60 -1.22
N THR A 1061 -47.46 9.45 -1.42
CA THR A 1061 -48.12 8.13 -1.36
C THR A 1061 -48.26 7.56 -2.76
N ALA A 1062 -47.83 6.30 -2.95
CA ALA A 1062 -47.94 5.61 -4.23
C ALA A 1062 -49.40 5.49 -4.68
N ALA A 1063 -49.67 5.83 -5.94
CA ALA A 1063 -51.03 5.78 -6.50
C ALA A 1063 -51.60 4.36 -6.47
N THR A 1064 -52.88 4.22 -6.08
CA THR A 1064 -53.57 2.91 -6.13
C THR A 1064 -53.97 2.63 -7.58
N PRO A 1065 -53.50 1.54 -8.22
CA PRO A 1065 -54.03 1.14 -9.51
C PRO A 1065 -55.49 0.73 -9.36
N VAL A 1066 -56.29 1.10 -10.34
CA VAL A 1066 -57.70 0.74 -10.47
C VAL A 1066 -57.83 0.02 -11.81
N ALA A 1067 -58.32 -1.20 -11.75
CA ALA A 1067 -58.68 -1.97 -12.93
C ALA A 1067 -60.17 -1.75 -13.23
N SER A 1068 -60.47 -1.53 -14.50
CA SER A 1068 -61.83 -1.43 -15.03
C SER A 1068 -61.99 -2.34 -16.23
N ALA A 1069 -63.23 -2.72 -16.53
CA ALA A 1069 -63.58 -3.50 -17.72
C ALA A 1069 -64.55 -2.72 -18.59
N ASN A 1070 -64.34 -2.77 -19.91
CA ASN A 1070 -65.32 -2.38 -20.91
C ASN A 1070 -65.47 -3.53 -21.92
N GLY A 1071 -66.56 -4.30 -21.79
CA GLY A 1071 -66.71 -5.57 -22.50
C GLY A 1071 -65.60 -6.56 -22.12
N ASN A 1072 -64.88 -7.06 -23.12
CA ASN A 1072 -63.76 -8.00 -22.91
C ASN A 1072 -62.40 -7.31 -22.71
N ILE A 1073 -62.32 -5.98 -22.76
CA ILE A 1073 -61.05 -5.25 -22.59
C ILE A 1073 -60.97 -4.75 -21.15
N LEU A 1074 -59.93 -5.18 -20.45
CA LEU A 1074 -59.52 -4.67 -19.15
C LEU A 1074 -58.55 -3.51 -19.34
N SER A 1075 -58.68 -2.47 -18.54
CA SER A 1075 -57.79 -1.31 -18.54
C SER A 1075 -57.33 -0.94 -17.13
N SER A 1076 -56.08 -0.50 -16.99
CA SER A 1076 -55.57 0.13 -15.78
C SER A 1076 -55.61 1.65 -15.91
N ASN A 1077 -55.98 2.35 -14.84
CA ASN A 1077 -55.85 3.82 -14.78
C ASN A 1077 -54.38 4.29 -14.75
N ILE A 1078 -53.44 3.40 -14.40
CA ILE A 1078 -52.00 3.69 -14.44
C ILE A 1078 -51.44 3.07 -15.72
N THR A 1079 -50.84 3.90 -16.57
CA THR A 1079 -50.31 3.48 -17.89
C THR A 1079 -48.80 3.41 -17.95
N THR A 1080 -48.11 3.88 -16.90
CA THR A 1080 -46.64 3.96 -16.82
C THR A 1080 -46.10 3.06 -15.71
N GLY A 1081 -44.92 2.50 -15.90
CA GLY A 1081 -44.31 1.52 -14.98
C GLY A 1081 -44.32 0.11 -15.57
N ARG A 1082 -44.04 -0.89 -14.73
CA ARG A 1082 -44.13 -2.31 -15.12
C ARG A 1082 -45.47 -2.87 -14.66
N LEU A 1083 -46.33 -3.18 -15.63
CA LEU A 1083 -47.64 -3.77 -15.37
C LEU A 1083 -47.59 -5.28 -15.56
N GLN A 1084 -48.41 -6.00 -14.80
CA GLN A 1084 -48.63 -7.43 -14.96
C GLN A 1084 -50.08 -7.74 -14.61
N TRP A 1085 -50.86 -8.19 -15.60
CA TRP A 1085 -52.21 -8.69 -15.34
C TRP A 1085 -52.16 -10.09 -14.73
N ASN A 1086 -53.00 -10.33 -13.74
CA ASN A 1086 -53.15 -11.60 -13.07
C ASN A 1086 -54.58 -12.11 -13.27
N LEU A 1087 -54.72 -13.40 -13.51
CA LEU A 1087 -55.99 -14.12 -13.53
C LEU A 1087 -56.06 -15.04 -12.31
N ASN A 1088 -57.08 -14.87 -11.48
CA ASN A 1088 -57.30 -15.63 -10.25
C ASN A 1088 -56.06 -15.66 -9.35
N GLY A 1089 -55.33 -14.54 -9.28
CA GLY A 1089 -54.10 -14.39 -8.50
C GLY A 1089 -52.81 -14.86 -9.20
N ASN A 1090 -52.88 -15.47 -10.38
CA ASN A 1090 -51.70 -15.95 -11.12
C ASN A 1090 -51.34 -15.02 -12.29
N PRO A 1091 -50.05 -14.73 -12.53
CA PRO A 1091 -49.63 -13.84 -13.61
C PRO A 1091 -49.92 -14.44 -14.99
N ILE A 1092 -50.45 -13.63 -15.90
CA ILE A 1092 -50.71 -14.00 -17.29
C ILE A 1092 -49.46 -13.69 -18.13
N ALA A 1093 -48.87 -14.70 -18.76
CA ALA A 1093 -47.64 -14.54 -19.54
C ALA A 1093 -47.80 -13.48 -20.64
N GLY A 1094 -46.88 -12.50 -20.69
CA GLY A 1094 -46.86 -11.43 -21.69
C GLY A 1094 -47.90 -10.31 -21.50
N ALA A 1095 -48.77 -10.39 -20.49
CA ALA A 1095 -49.81 -9.40 -20.24
C ALA A 1095 -49.29 -8.18 -19.46
N THR A 1096 -48.38 -7.42 -20.08
CA THR A 1096 -47.67 -6.30 -19.45
C THR A 1096 -48.09 -4.92 -19.94
N SER A 1097 -49.14 -4.85 -20.78
CA SER A 1097 -49.70 -3.59 -21.30
C SER A 1097 -50.73 -2.97 -20.34
N SER A 1098 -50.99 -1.67 -20.49
CA SER A 1098 -52.04 -0.93 -19.76
C SER A 1098 -53.46 -1.44 -20.02
N THR A 1099 -53.62 -2.24 -21.07
CA THR A 1099 -54.85 -2.97 -21.39
C THR A 1099 -54.57 -4.45 -21.59
N TYR A 1100 -55.54 -5.30 -21.24
CA TYR A 1100 -55.52 -6.73 -21.53
C TYR A 1100 -56.90 -7.19 -22.01
N THR A 1101 -56.94 -7.97 -23.09
CA THR A 1101 -58.20 -8.54 -23.59
C THR A 1101 -58.42 -9.90 -22.96
N ASN A 1102 -59.57 -10.10 -22.31
CA ASN A 1102 -59.99 -11.41 -21.80
C ASN A 1102 -60.10 -12.42 -22.95
N THR A 1103 -59.39 -13.55 -22.82
CA THR A 1103 -59.35 -14.66 -23.78
C THR A 1103 -60.10 -15.91 -23.31
N GLN A 1104 -60.76 -15.85 -22.15
CA GLN A 1104 -61.48 -16.99 -21.59
C GLN A 1104 -62.80 -17.22 -22.36
N THR A 1105 -62.99 -18.43 -22.85
CA THR A 1105 -64.15 -18.83 -23.67
C THR A 1105 -65.07 -19.84 -22.98
N THR A 1106 -64.68 -20.35 -21.83
CA THR A 1106 -65.44 -21.32 -21.04
C THR A 1106 -66.35 -20.59 -20.05
N ALA A 1107 -67.54 -21.14 -19.78
CA ALA A 1107 -68.46 -20.54 -18.83
C ALA A 1107 -67.84 -20.49 -17.42
N GLY A 1108 -67.79 -19.30 -16.83
CA GLY A 1108 -67.17 -19.08 -15.52
C GLY A 1108 -66.97 -17.60 -15.17
N THR A 1109 -66.66 -17.35 -13.90
CA THR A 1109 -66.27 -16.03 -13.39
C THR A 1109 -64.75 -15.96 -13.28
N TYR A 1110 -64.13 -15.02 -13.98
CA TYR A 1110 -62.69 -14.85 -14.05
C TYR A 1110 -62.29 -13.54 -13.38
N ASN A 1111 -61.51 -13.64 -12.30
CA ASN A 1111 -61.11 -12.49 -11.48
C ASN A 1111 -59.77 -11.95 -11.98
N TYR A 1112 -59.78 -10.74 -12.50
CA TYR A 1112 -58.60 -10.05 -12.96
C TYR A 1112 -58.14 -8.99 -11.99
N THR A 1113 -56.83 -8.91 -11.79
CA THR A 1113 -56.17 -7.77 -11.15
C THR A 1113 -54.99 -7.35 -12.00
N VAL A 1114 -54.54 -6.10 -11.86
CA VAL A 1114 -53.26 -5.65 -12.42
C VAL A 1114 -52.34 -5.26 -11.28
N THR A 1115 -51.15 -5.83 -11.27
CA THR A 1115 -50.05 -5.39 -10.41
C THR A 1115 -49.23 -4.37 -11.17
N VAL A 1116 -49.09 -3.17 -10.62
CA VAL A 1116 -48.27 -2.10 -11.17
C VAL A 1116 -47.08 -1.89 -10.26
N THR A 1117 -45.87 -2.06 -10.79
CA THR A 1117 -44.63 -1.60 -10.17
C THR A 1117 -44.25 -0.26 -10.78
N ASP A 1118 -44.25 0.82 -10.01
CA ASP A 1118 -43.84 2.14 -10.48
C ASP A 1118 -42.31 2.28 -10.63
N ALA A 1119 -41.85 3.48 -11.02
CA ALA A 1119 -40.43 3.80 -11.17
C ALA A 1119 -39.67 3.91 -9.84
N PHE A 1120 -40.38 3.96 -8.71
CA PHE A 1120 -39.83 3.97 -7.35
C PHE A 1120 -39.65 2.56 -6.78
N GLY A 1121 -40.26 1.56 -7.41
CA GLY A 1121 -40.19 0.15 -7.03
C GLY A 1121 -41.38 -0.31 -6.18
N CYS A 1122 -42.33 0.57 -5.86
CA CYS A 1122 -43.53 0.19 -5.15
C CYS A 1122 -44.44 -0.62 -6.07
N SER A 1123 -44.88 -1.79 -5.57
CA SER A 1123 -45.80 -2.67 -6.30
C SER A 1123 -47.16 -2.68 -5.64
N ARG A 1124 -48.20 -2.25 -6.36
CA ARG A 1124 -49.58 -2.25 -5.89
C ARG A 1124 -50.46 -3.04 -6.82
N THR A 1125 -51.37 -3.80 -6.24
CA THR A 1125 -52.38 -4.56 -6.99
C THR A 1125 -53.69 -3.79 -6.98
N SER A 1126 -54.37 -3.77 -8.12
CA SER A 1126 -55.64 -3.10 -8.27
C SER A 1126 -56.77 -3.76 -7.47
N ASN A 1127 -57.94 -3.12 -7.47
CA ASN A 1127 -59.19 -3.83 -7.21
C ASN A 1127 -59.36 -5.03 -8.16
N THR A 1128 -60.11 -6.04 -7.71
CA THR A 1128 -60.50 -7.18 -8.54
C THR A 1128 -61.63 -6.79 -9.49
N VAL A 1129 -61.48 -7.17 -10.76
CA VAL A 1129 -62.51 -7.04 -11.79
C VAL A 1129 -62.93 -8.44 -12.24
N ALA A 1130 -64.20 -8.78 -12.02
CA ALA A 1130 -64.75 -10.07 -12.42
C ALA A 1130 -65.36 -9.97 -13.83
N ILE A 1131 -64.92 -10.82 -14.76
CA ILE A 1131 -65.58 -11.03 -16.05
C ILE A 1131 -66.35 -12.36 -16.01
N VAL A 1132 -67.65 -12.30 -16.26
CA VAL A 1132 -68.52 -13.49 -16.35
C VAL A 1132 -68.68 -13.86 -17.82
N VAL A 1133 -68.18 -15.03 -18.20
CA VAL A 1133 -68.38 -15.59 -19.54
C VAL A 1133 -69.62 -16.49 -19.50
N THR A 1134 -70.67 -16.16 -20.24
CA THR A 1134 -71.88 -16.98 -20.37
C THR A 1134 -71.85 -17.70 -21.72
N ALA A 1135 -71.88 -19.04 -21.71
CA ALA A 1135 -71.79 -19.83 -22.93
C ALA A 1135 -73.14 -19.91 -23.66
N VAL A 1136 -73.21 -19.42 -24.90
CA VAL A 1136 -74.18 -19.85 -25.91
C VAL A 1136 -73.39 -20.19 -27.18
N GLN A 1137 -73.52 -21.41 -27.70
CA GLN A 1137 -72.73 -21.90 -28.83
C GLN A 1137 -73.41 -21.56 -30.16
N ASN A 1138 -72.73 -20.80 -31.03
CA ASN A 1138 -73.13 -20.66 -32.43
C ASN A 1138 -72.88 -22.00 -33.16
N ALA A 1139 -73.92 -22.57 -33.75
CA ALA A 1139 -73.88 -23.86 -34.43
C ALA A 1139 -74.14 -23.70 -35.93
N ASN A 1140 -73.65 -24.65 -36.74
CA ASN A 1140 -73.72 -24.54 -38.20
C ASN A 1140 -75.18 -24.74 -38.66
N PRO A 1141 -75.80 -23.82 -39.42
CA PRO A 1141 -77.16 -23.95 -39.92
C PRO A 1141 -77.44 -25.23 -40.72
N ALA A 1142 -76.40 -25.86 -41.29
CA ALA A 1142 -76.51 -27.14 -41.97
C ALA A 1142 -76.91 -28.29 -41.03
N GLU A 1143 -76.63 -28.21 -39.72
CA GLU A 1143 -76.96 -29.27 -38.74
C GLU A 1143 -78.47 -29.54 -38.65
N ILE A 1144 -79.30 -28.50 -38.82
CA ILE A 1144 -80.77 -28.60 -38.82
C ILE A 1144 -81.35 -28.46 -40.23
N GLY A 1145 -80.50 -28.42 -41.26
CA GLY A 1145 -80.94 -28.18 -42.63
C GLY A 1145 -81.71 -26.85 -42.80
N LEU A 1146 -81.23 -25.76 -42.18
CA LEU A 1146 -81.93 -24.46 -42.21
C LEU A 1146 -81.94 -23.86 -43.62
N VAL A 1147 -83.14 -23.70 -44.18
CA VAL A 1147 -83.43 -23.12 -45.49
C VAL A 1147 -84.31 -21.89 -45.33
N VAL A 1148 -84.00 -20.85 -46.11
CA VAL A 1148 -84.82 -19.65 -46.27
C VAL A 1148 -85.02 -19.42 -47.77
N SER A 1149 -86.28 -19.39 -48.23
CA SER A 1149 -86.57 -19.29 -49.67
C SER A 1149 -87.93 -18.63 -49.98
N PRO A 1150 -88.05 -17.81 -51.03
CA PRO A 1150 -86.94 -17.33 -51.87
C PRO A 1150 -86.01 -16.39 -51.07
N ASN A 1151 -84.75 -16.29 -51.48
CA ASN A 1151 -83.78 -15.35 -50.90
C ASN A 1151 -82.85 -14.86 -52.02
N PRO A 1152 -83.01 -13.63 -52.55
CA PRO A 1152 -83.85 -12.55 -52.02
C PRO A 1152 -85.38 -12.80 -52.09
N ASN A 1153 -86.16 -12.14 -51.22
CA ASN A 1153 -87.64 -12.21 -51.21
C ASN A 1153 -88.31 -10.83 -51.25
N ASN A 1154 -89.56 -10.77 -51.72
CA ASN A 1154 -90.39 -9.56 -51.74
C ASN A 1154 -91.26 -9.40 -50.48
N GLY A 1155 -90.66 -9.62 -49.30
CA GLY A 1155 -91.36 -9.50 -48.03
C GLY A 1155 -92.17 -10.73 -47.61
N ALA A 1156 -92.17 -11.82 -48.37
CA ALA A 1156 -92.73 -13.11 -47.97
C ALA A 1156 -91.72 -14.23 -48.25
N PHE A 1157 -91.38 -15.04 -47.23
CA PHE A 1157 -90.36 -16.08 -47.32
C PHE A 1157 -90.74 -17.30 -46.47
N HIS A 1158 -90.27 -18.48 -46.86
CA HIS A 1158 -90.38 -19.70 -46.09
C HIS A 1158 -89.13 -19.94 -45.27
N VAL A 1159 -89.32 -20.35 -44.01
CA VAL A 1159 -88.26 -20.90 -43.17
C VAL A 1159 -88.53 -22.39 -43.00
N GLY A 1160 -87.55 -23.21 -43.36
CA GLY A 1160 -87.60 -24.66 -43.18
C GLY A 1160 -86.37 -25.17 -42.44
N PHE A 1161 -86.54 -26.06 -41.47
CA PHE A 1161 -85.46 -26.80 -40.81
C PHE A 1161 -86.03 -28.06 -40.14
N THR A 1162 -85.19 -29.05 -39.86
CA THR A 1162 -85.60 -30.28 -39.16
C THR A 1162 -84.84 -30.41 -37.86
N THR A 1163 -85.56 -30.76 -36.80
CA THR A 1163 -84.98 -30.95 -35.47
C THR A 1163 -85.34 -32.33 -34.95
N ASN A 1164 -84.36 -33.07 -34.46
CA ASN A 1164 -84.56 -34.42 -33.92
C ASN A 1164 -84.66 -34.43 -32.39
N THR A 1165 -84.61 -33.25 -31.76
CA THR A 1165 -84.62 -33.08 -30.31
C THR A 1165 -85.80 -32.21 -29.91
N LYS A 1166 -86.62 -32.69 -28.98
CA LYS A 1166 -87.74 -31.95 -28.42
C LYS A 1166 -87.23 -30.84 -27.51
N ALA A 1167 -87.31 -29.59 -27.97
CA ALA A 1167 -86.87 -28.41 -27.23
C ALA A 1167 -87.64 -27.18 -27.70
N ASP A 1168 -87.63 -26.12 -26.89
CA ASP A 1168 -88.17 -24.82 -27.29
C ASP A 1168 -87.34 -24.25 -28.45
N VAL A 1169 -88.04 -23.76 -29.47
CA VAL A 1169 -87.46 -23.11 -30.64
C VAL A 1169 -87.85 -21.64 -30.64
N SER A 1170 -86.88 -20.75 -30.70
CA SER A 1170 -87.08 -19.32 -31.01
C SER A 1170 -86.60 -19.01 -32.42
N ILE A 1171 -87.41 -18.32 -33.21
CA ILE A 1171 -87.07 -17.81 -34.54
C ILE A 1171 -87.16 -16.29 -34.48
N GLU A 1172 -86.02 -15.64 -34.66
CA GLU A 1172 -85.87 -14.20 -34.62
C GLU A 1172 -85.38 -13.70 -35.99
N LEU A 1173 -85.97 -12.61 -36.50
CA LEU A 1173 -85.42 -11.86 -37.63
C LEU A 1173 -84.84 -10.56 -37.10
N ILE A 1174 -83.57 -10.29 -37.41
CA ILE A 1174 -82.83 -9.17 -36.86
C ILE A 1174 -82.34 -8.28 -38.01
N ASN A 1175 -82.57 -6.97 -37.94
CA ASN A 1175 -82.03 -6.03 -38.93
C ASN A 1175 -80.52 -5.77 -38.72
N THR A 1176 -79.89 -5.03 -39.63
CA THR A 1176 -78.46 -4.66 -39.52
C THR A 1176 -78.12 -3.79 -38.31
N ALA A 1177 -79.12 -3.18 -37.66
CA ALA A 1177 -78.96 -2.41 -36.43
C ALA A 1177 -79.13 -3.26 -35.15
N GLY A 1178 -79.31 -4.58 -35.28
CA GLY A 1178 -79.48 -5.50 -34.14
C GLY A 1178 -80.89 -5.50 -33.54
N GLN A 1179 -81.87 -4.81 -34.15
CA GLN A 1179 -83.24 -4.79 -33.67
C GLN A 1179 -84.00 -6.03 -34.14
N ILE A 1180 -84.71 -6.68 -33.22
CA ILE A 1180 -85.56 -7.83 -33.51
C ILE A 1180 -86.83 -7.34 -34.21
N CYS A 1181 -86.97 -7.68 -35.48
CA CYS A 1181 -88.08 -7.30 -36.37
C CYS A 1181 -89.18 -8.36 -36.41
N LEU A 1182 -88.87 -9.61 -36.05
CA LEU A 1182 -89.81 -10.73 -35.94
C LEU A 1182 -89.32 -11.64 -34.83
N ASN A 1183 -90.22 -12.15 -33.99
CA ASN A 1183 -89.90 -13.08 -32.92
C ASN A 1183 -91.06 -14.08 -32.74
N ASN A 1184 -90.78 -15.35 -33.00
CA ASN A 1184 -91.74 -16.42 -32.91
C ASN A 1184 -91.14 -17.57 -32.09
N GLY A 1185 -91.83 -17.94 -31.01
CA GLY A 1185 -91.47 -19.06 -30.16
C GLY A 1185 -92.40 -20.26 -30.35
N TYR A 1186 -91.83 -21.46 -30.34
CA TYR A 1186 -92.54 -22.73 -30.41
C TYR A 1186 -92.05 -23.63 -29.28
N SER A 1187 -92.93 -23.91 -28.32
CA SER A 1187 -92.57 -24.74 -27.18
C SER A 1187 -92.50 -26.21 -27.54
N ASN A 1188 -91.48 -26.90 -27.03
CA ASN A 1188 -91.33 -28.36 -27.17
C ASN A 1188 -91.41 -28.89 -28.61
N PHE A 1189 -90.87 -28.17 -29.58
CA PHE A 1189 -90.92 -28.53 -31.00
C PHE A 1189 -89.92 -29.66 -31.33
N VAL A 1190 -90.37 -30.63 -32.13
CA VAL A 1190 -89.55 -31.70 -32.73
C VAL A 1190 -90.14 -32.08 -34.08
N GLY A 1191 -89.31 -32.43 -35.05
CA GLY A 1191 -89.70 -32.77 -36.42
C GLY A 1191 -89.35 -31.68 -37.44
N GLN A 1192 -90.00 -31.73 -38.59
CA GLN A 1192 -89.77 -30.80 -39.69
C GLN A 1192 -90.60 -29.53 -39.51
N PHE A 1193 -89.91 -28.40 -39.37
CA PHE A 1193 -90.50 -27.06 -39.37
C PHE A 1193 -90.55 -26.54 -40.81
N SER A 1194 -91.70 -26.03 -41.23
CA SER A 1194 -91.85 -25.31 -42.49
C SER A 1194 -93.00 -24.32 -42.36
N GLN A 1195 -92.68 -23.02 -42.37
CA GLN A 1195 -93.68 -21.96 -42.26
C GLN A 1195 -93.31 -20.78 -43.13
N GLN A 1196 -94.33 -20.15 -43.74
CA GLN A 1196 -94.18 -18.88 -44.43
C GLN A 1196 -94.29 -17.73 -43.43
N PHE A 1197 -93.37 -16.78 -43.51
CA PHE A 1197 -93.39 -15.54 -42.77
C PHE A 1197 -93.59 -14.39 -43.75
N SER A 1198 -94.41 -13.42 -43.34
CA SER A 1198 -94.64 -12.18 -44.07
C SER A 1198 -94.10 -10.99 -43.27
N THR A 1199 -93.46 -10.07 -43.97
CA THR A 1199 -92.74 -8.92 -43.44
C THR A 1199 -93.15 -7.66 -44.21
N ASN A 1200 -94.44 -7.55 -44.55
CA ASN A 1200 -95.02 -6.44 -45.30
C ASN A 1200 -94.71 -5.05 -44.70
N ASN A 1201 -94.34 -4.97 -43.42
CA ASN A 1201 -93.98 -3.73 -42.71
C ASN A 1201 -92.46 -3.49 -42.57
N LEU A 1202 -91.59 -4.39 -43.05
CA LEU A 1202 -90.12 -4.22 -43.01
C LEU A 1202 -89.58 -3.56 -44.28
N ALA A 1203 -88.54 -2.73 -44.18
CA ALA A 1203 -87.91 -2.09 -45.34
C ALA A 1203 -87.10 -3.10 -46.19
N SER A 1204 -86.83 -2.75 -47.46
CA SER A 1204 -85.87 -3.49 -48.27
C SER A 1204 -84.48 -3.40 -47.63
N GLY A 1205 -83.77 -4.53 -47.49
CA GLY A 1205 -82.49 -4.60 -46.79
C GLY A 1205 -82.02 -6.01 -46.47
N SER A 1206 -80.81 -6.12 -45.89
CA SER A 1206 -80.29 -7.39 -45.35
C SER A 1206 -80.75 -7.60 -43.90
N TYR A 1207 -81.11 -8.84 -43.59
CA TYR A 1207 -81.54 -9.29 -42.27
C TYR A 1207 -80.84 -10.61 -41.91
N ILE A 1208 -80.73 -10.88 -40.61
CA ILE A 1208 -80.23 -12.16 -40.10
C ILE A 1208 -81.41 -12.91 -39.48
N LEU A 1209 -81.70 -14.09 -40.03
CA LEU A 1209 -82.61 -15.04 -39.40
C LEU A 1209 -81.81 -15.86 -38.38
N LYS A 1210 -82.24 -15.82 -37.12
CA LYS A 1210 -81.65 -16.54 -36.00
C LYS A 1210 -82.65 -17.57 -35.50
N VAL A 1211 -82.27 -18.84 -35.51
CA VAL A 1211 -83.03 -19.95 -34.91
C VAL A 1211 -82.27 -20.43 -33.68
N GLN A 1212 -82.90 -20.39 -32.52
CA GLN A 1212 -82.32 -20.85 -31.27
C GLN A 1212 -83.09 -22.06 -30.75
N GLN A 1213 -82.37 -23.15 -30.50
CA GLN A 1213 -82.94 -24.39 -29.98
C GLN A 1213 -81.87 -25.17 -29.21
N ASN A 1214 -82.26 -25.74 -28.07
CA ASN A 1214 -81.40 -26.64 -27.28
C ASN A 1214 -80.01 -26.03 -26.94
N GLY A 1215 -79.98 -24.76 -26.55
CA GLY A 1215 -78.74 -24.05 -26.18
C GLY A 1215 -77.81 -23.67 -27.35
N LYS A 1216 -78.18 -24.02 -28.59
CA LYS A 1216 -77.47 -23.66 -29.82
C LYS A 1216 -78.19 -22.54 -30.58
N VAL A 1217 -77.40 -21.71 -31.26
CA VAL A 1217 -77.90 -20.63 -32.13
C VAL A 1217 -77.44 -20.89 -33.57
N TYR A 1218 -78.40 -20.98 -34.49
CA TYR A 1218 -78.19 -21.12 -35.93
C TYR A 1218 -78.56 -19.81 -36.62
N GLN A 1219 -77.73 -19.30 -37.52
CA GLN A 1219 -77.96 -18.02 -38.19
C GLN A 1219 -77.87 -18.15 -39.71
N LYS A 1220 -78.80 -17.52 -40.44
CA LYS A 1220 -78.77 -17.45 -41.90
C LYS A 1220 -79.11 -16.05 -42.37
N GLN A 1221 -78.28 -15.48 -43.25
CA GLN A 1221 -78.53 -14.18 -43.84
C GLN A 1221 -79.62 -14.27 -44.92
N MET A 1222 -80.50 -13.28 -44.95
CA MET A 1222 -81.52 -13.14 -45.97
C MET A 1222 -81.72 -11.68 -46.40
N MET A 1223 -82.19 -11.49 -47.63
CA MET A 1223 -82.38 -10.18 -48.23
C MET A 1223 -83.84 -9.98 -48.62
N ILE A 1224 -84.40 -8.83 -48.24
CA ILE A 1224 -85.75 -8.40 -48.61
C ILE A 1224 -85.61 -7.30 -49.69
N ILE A 1225 -86.30 -7.46 -50.82
CA ILE A 1225 -86.33 -6.52 -51.95
C ILE A 1225 -87.80 -6.29 -52.33
N LYS A 1226 -88.35 -5.14 -51.94
CA LYS A 1226 -89.70 -4.69 -52.29
C LYS A 1226 -89.74 -3.79 -53.50
#